data_AF-V4U5T8-F1
#
_entry.id   AF-V4U5T8-F1
#
_cell.length_a   1.000
_cell.length_b   1.000
_cell.length_c   1.000
_cell.angle_alpha   90.00
_cell.angle_beta   90.00
_cell.angle_gamma   90.00
#
_symmetry.space_group_name_H-M   'P 1'
#
loop_
_entity.id
_entity.type
_entity.pdbx_description
1 polymer ?
#
loop_
_entity_poly.entity_id
_entity_poly.type
_entity_poly.pdbx_seq_one_letter_code
_entity_poly.pdbx_strand_id
1 'polypeptide(L)'
;DFLEDLWHRVQALSSNGWKLDSVPRPHLSFEAQLVSGKSHEFGPISCPEQPDVPTAVSGITHGKQKHDAELKYPQRIRRLNIFPASKSEVDMQPIDRFILEEYLLDVLLFFNGCRKECAFYMVNLPVPFRYEYLMAETIFSQLLLLPQPPFKPIYYTLVIMDLCKALPGAFPAVVAGAVRALFEKIADLDMECRIRFILWFSHHLSNFQFIWPWEEWAYVLDLPEWAPQRVFVQEVLEREVRLSYWDKVKQSIENAPALEELLPPKGGPNFKYSMEDGRERSEEHALSAELTNKVKGRQTAREIIVWVEESVYPIHGLGVTIKVVVQTLLDIGSKSFTHLITVLERYGQVISKICPDHDKQLMLIDEVSLFWKNNTQNAAIAIDRMMGYRLISNLAIVRWVFSPENIDQFHASDRPWEVLRNAVSKTYNRICDLRKEIISLKKGVTLAEEAAAKAKAELEAAESKLSLVDGEPVLGGNPARLSRLKLHAEKAKNEEISAKESLEAKEALFARAVEENEALYLSLYRNFSNVLMERLPDASRAGTLQDLKSTHADAMAVDLEEPSAMELDNEDGRPKKSQSNGGSSGNVYNIGEKEQWCLSTLGYVKAFSRQYASEIWPHMEKLDAEVLSEDTHPLFRRAVYSGLRRPIN
;
A
#
# COMPACT_ATOMS: atom_id res chain seq x y z
N ASP A 1 -23.10 -6.96 7.48
CA ASP A 1 -22.90 -6.33 6.15
C ASP A 1 -23.32 -4.84 6.20
N PHE A 2 -22.90 -3.98 5.25
CA PHE A 2 -23.29 -2.54 5.25
C PHE A 2 -24.79 -2.34 5.03
N LEU A 3 -25.40 -3.09 4.10
CA LEU A 3 -26.82 -2.98 3.78
C LEU A 3 -27.66 -3.52 4.94
N GLU A 4 -27.21 -4.59 5.60
CA GLU A 4 -27.86 -5.10 6.81
C GLU A 4 -27.87 -4.06 7.92
N ASP A 5 -26.75 -3.39 8.19
CA ASP A 5 -26.70 -2.34 9.22
C ASP A 5 -27.61 -1.15 8.87
N LEU A 6 -27.57 -0.67 7.62
CA LEU A 6 -28.44 0.42 7.19
C LEU A 6 -29.92 0.01 7.30
N TRP A 7 -30.26 -1.21 6.89
CA TRP A 7 -31.60 -1.76 7.00
C TRP A 7 -32.11 -1.74 8.44
N HIS A 8 -31.30 -2.23 9.40
CA HIS A 8 -31.67 -2.20 10.81
C HIS A 8 -31.87 -0.77 11.35
N ARG A 9 -31.05 0.20 10.93
CA ARG A 9 -31.22 1.61 11.32
C ARG A 9 -32.49 2.22 10.75
N VAL A 10 -32.85 1.87 9.51
CA VAL A 10 -34.11 2.29 8.88
C VAL A 10 -35.31 1.65 9.58
N GLN A 11 -35.23 0.39 9.99
CA GLN A 11 -36.27 -0.27 10.79
C GLN A 11 -36.46 0.42 12.15
N ALA A 12 -35.36 0.80 12.82
CA ALA A 12 -35.42 1.55 14.07
C ALA A 12 -36.04 2.95 13.88
N LEU A 13 -35.66 3.67 12.81
CA LEU A 13 -36.26 4.95 12.45
C LEU A 13 -37.77 4.82 12.20
N SER A 14 -38.18 3.79 11.46
CA SER A 14 -39.60 3.50 11.19
C SER A 14 -40.37 3.27 12.49
N SER A 15 -39.81 2.46 13.39
CA SER A 15 -40.42 2.16 14.71
C SER A 15 -40.53 3.40 15.60
N ASN A 16 -39.64 4.38 15.42
CA ASN A 16 -39.64 5.66 16.14
C ASN A 16 -40.43 6.76 15.41
N GLY A 17 -41.30 6.39 14.47
CA GLY A 17 -42.22 7.32 13.81
C GLY A 17 -41.55 8.26 12.81
N TRP A 18 -40.45 7.83 12.18
CA TRP A 18 -39.69 8.60 11.19
C TRP A 18 -39.16 9.95 11.71
N LYS A 19 -38.86 10.00 13.02
CA LYS A 19 -38.28 11.18 13.68
C LYS A 19 -36.77 11.02 13.82
N LEU A 20 -36.06 12.10 13.51
CA LEU A 20 -34.61 12.22 13.59
C LEU A 20 -34.24 13.70 13.65
N ASP A 21 -33.11 13.97 14.29
CA ASP A 21 -32.65 15.33 14.62
C ASP A 21 -31.39 15.74 13.86
N SER A 22 -30.74 14.78 13.18
CA SER A 22 -29.53 15.00 12.39
C SER A 22 -29.76 15.73 11.04
N VAL A 23 -30.99 15.85 10.54
CA VAL A 23 -31.28 16.54 9.26
C VAL A 23 -31.92 17.90 9.52
N PRO A 24 -31.25 19.01 9.17
CA PRO A 24 -31.83 20.34 9.23
C PRO A 24 -33.07 20.44 8.34
N ARG A 25 -34.11 21.12 8.84
CA ARG A 25 -35.39 21.28 8.13
C ARG A 25 -35.67 22.77 7.84
N PRO A 26 -34.82 23.48 7.08
CA PRO A 26 -35.02 24.91 6.80
C PRO A 26 -36.33 25.20 6.05
N HIS A 27 -36.85 24.20 5.32
CA HIS A 27 -38.13 24.28 4.62
C HIS A 27 -39.34 24.49 5.56
N LEU A 28 -39.25 24.13 6.84
CA LEU A 28 -40.34 24.33 7.80
C LEU A 28 -40.70 25.80 8.00
N SER A 29 -39.70 26.70 7.95
CA SER A 29 -39.93 28.15 8.01
C SER A 29 -40.72 28.70 6.81
N PHE A 30 -40.84 27.91 5.74
CA PHE A 30 -41.53 28.26 4.49
C PHE A 30 -42.75 27.36 4.23
N GLU A 31 -43.22 26.61 5.23
CA GLU A 31 -44.29 25.61 5.08
C GLU A 31 -45.54 26.19 4.40
N ALA A 32 -46.00 27.38 4.82
CA ALA A 32 -47.17 28.02 4.24
C ALA A 32 -47.02 28.29 2.72
N GLN A 33 -45.83 28.68 2.26
CA GLN A 33 -45.57 28.90 0.83
C GLN A 33 -45.46 27.57 0.08
N LEU A 34 -44.81 26.57 0.67
CA LEU A 34 -44.62 25.26 0.04
C LEU A 34 -45.93 24.51 -0.13
N VAL A 35 -46.84 24.58 0.86
CA VAL A 35 -48.19 24.00 0.78
C VAL A 35 -49.02 24.67 -0.32
N SER A 36 -48.82 25.98 -0.56
CA SER A 36 -49.49 26.69 -1.65
C SER A 36 -48.88 26.43 -3.04
N GLY A 37 -47.70 25.79 -3.09
CA GLY A 37 -46.96 25.52 -4.31
C GLY A 37 -47.56 24.40 -5.17
N LYS A 38 -47.22 24.40 -6.46
CA LYS A 38 -47.63 23.34 -7.38
C LYS A 38 -46.75 22.10 -7.20
N SER A 39 -47.36 20.94 -6.98
CA SER A 39 -46.67 19.65 -7.01
C SER A 39 -46.45 19.18 -8.45
N HIS A 40 -45.36 18.44 -8.69
CA HIS A 40 -44.98 17.91 -9.99
C HIS A 40 -44.90 16.38 -9.93
N GLU A 41 -45.53 15.70 -10.89
CA GLU A 41 -45.41 14.25 -11.01
C GLU A 41 -44.09 13.88 -11.70
N PHE A 42 -43.38 12.90 -11.13
CA PHE A 42 -42.27 12.26 -11.82
C PHE A 42 -42.83 11.31 -12.89
N GLY A 43 -42.29 11.39 -14.11
CA GLY A 43 -42.57 10.40 -15.16
C GLY A 43 -42.04 9.00 -14.79
N PRO A 44 -42.40 7.95 -15.55
CA PRO A 44 -41.95 6.59 -15.27
C PRO A 44 -40.41 6.50 -15.29
N ILE A 45 -39.83 5.96 -14.22
CA ILE A 45 -38.38 5.75 -14.08
C ILE A 45 -38.07 4.30 -14.46
N SER A 46 -37.26 4.09 -15.49
CA SER A 46 -36.72 2.79 -15.87
C SER A 46 -35.24 2.67 -15.51
N CYS A 47 -34.85 1.56 -14.89
CA CYS A 47 -33.43 1.25 -14.72
C CYS A 47 -32.77 0.96 -16.07
N PRO A 48 -31.50 1.35 -16.30
CA PRO A 48 -30.76 0.92 -17.48
C PRO A 48 -30.73 -0.62 -17.59
N GLU A 49 -30.79 -1.15 -18.82
CA GLU A 49 -30.63 -2.58 -19.06
C GLU A 49 -29.31 -3.06 -18.44
N GLN A 50 -29.39 -4.10 -17.61
CA GLN A 50 -28.21 -4.74 -17.05
C GLN A 50 -27.54 -5.61 -18.13
N PRO A 51 -26.21 -5.73 -18.15
CA PRO A 51 -25.53 -6.63 -19.06
C PRO A 51 -26.05 -8.07 -18.90
N ASP A 52 -26.20 -8.80 -20.01
CA ASP A 52 -26.59 -10.21 -19.97
C ASP A 52 -25.65 -11.02 -19.08
N VAL A 53 -26.22 -11.88 -18.23
CA VAL A 53 -25.46 -12.81 -17.40
C VAL A 53 -24.72 -13.79 -18.33
N PRO A 54 -23.38 -13.91 -18.26
CA PRO A 54 -22.64 -14.82 -19.13
C PRO A 54 -23.15 -16.27 -19.03
N THR A 55 -23.26 -16.95 -20.17
CA THR A 55 -23.83 -18.31 -20.27
C THR A 55 -23.03 -19.39 -19.52
N ALA A 56 -21.76 -19.11 -19.20
CA ALA A 56 -20.89 -19.95 -18.38
C ALA A 56 -20.26 -19.11 -17.26
N VAL A 57 -20.87 -19.12 -16.07
CA VAL A 57 -20.35 -18.41 -14.90
C VAL A 57 -19.34 -19.30 -14.19
N SER A 58 -18.05 -19.19 -14.54
CA SER A 58 -17.00 -19.69 -13.66
C SER A 58 -16.90 -18.77 -12.43
N GLY A 59 -16.51 -19.32 -11.26
CA GLY A 59 -16.29 -18.51 -10.06
C GLY A 59 -15.28 -17.37 -10.26
N ILE A 60 -14.36 -17.53 -11.22
CA ILE A 60 -13.38 -16.52 -11.62
C ILE A 60 -14.06 -15.37 -12.37
N THR A 61 -14.88 -15.66 -13.38
CA THR A 61 -15.58 -14.63 -14.16
C THR A 61 -16.51 -13.80 -13.28
N HIS A 62 -17.26 -14.46 -12.39
CA HIS A 62 -18.12 -13.76 -11.42
C HIS A 62 -17.30 -12.91 -10.43
N GLY A 63 -16.20 -13.43 -9.90
CA GLY A 63 -15.32 -12.69 -9.00
C GLY A 63 -14.72 -11.44 -9.65
N LYS A 64 -14.30 -11.54 -10.92
CA LYS A 64 -13.81 -10.41 -11.72
C LYS A 64 -14.89 -9.35 -11.95
N GLN A 65 -16.11 -9.76 -12.34
CA GLN A 65 -17.23 -8.83 -12.51
C GLN A 65 -17.60 -8.10 -11.22
N LYS A 66 -17.59 -8.81 -10.08
CA LYS A 66 -17.79 -8.21 -8.77
C LYS A 66 -16.71 -7.19 -8.43
N HIS A 67 -15.43 -7.53 -8.67
CA HIS A 67 -14.32 -6.60 -8.49
C HIS A 67 -14.47 -5.34 -9.34
N ASP A 68 -14.80 -5.49 -10.61
CA ASP A 68 -15.04 -4.36 -11.52
C ASP A 68 -16.22 -3.49 -11.08
N ALA A 69 -17.30 -4.11 -10.57
CA ALA A 69 -18.45 -3.41 -10.00
C ALA A 69 -18.07 -2.62 -8.73
N GLU A 70 -17.28 -3.21 -7.82
CA GLU A 70 -16.81 -2.55 -6.60
C GLU A 70 -15.85 -1.39 -6.90
N LEU A 71 -15.05 -1.49 -7.97
CA LEU A 71 -14.22 -0.37 -8.44
C LEU A 71 -15.06 0.78 -9.00
N LYS A 72 -16.14 0.45 -9.73
CA LYS A 72 -17.04 1.45 -10.33
C LYS A 72 -17.96 2.11 -9.30
N TYR A 73 -18.38 1.35 -8.29
CA TYR A 73 -19.31 1.77 -7.25
C TYR A 73 -18.73 1.45 -5.86
N PRO A 74 -17.69 2.18 -5.43
CA PRO A 74 -17.04 1.90 -4.16
C PRO A 74 -17.94 2.24 -2.98
N GLN A 75 -17.97 1.33 -2.00
CA GLN A 75 -18.63 1.58 -0.72
C GLN A 75 -17.83 2.61 0.08
N ARG A 76 -18.45 3.77 0.39
CA ARG A 76 -17.81 4.86 1.13
C ARG A 76 -17.81 4.63 2.65
N ILE A 77 -18.90 4.09 3.21
CA ILE A 77 -18.96 3.73 4.63
C ILE A 77 -18.43 2.31 4.82
N ARG A 78 -17.33 2.21 5.57
CA ARG A 78 -16.90 0.97 6.22
C ARG A 78 -16.50 1.30 7.64
N ARG A 79 -17.42 1.06 8.57
CA ARG A 79 -17.24 1.47 9.95
C ARG A 79 -16.06 0.76 10.58
N LEU A 80 -15.28 1.55 11.29
CA LEU A 80 -14.20 1.10 12.13
C LEU A 80 -14.60 1.45 13.56
N ASN A 81 -15.08 0.48 14.34
CA ASN A 81 -15.57 0.75 15.69
C ASN A 81 -14.39 0.93 16.65
N ILE A 82 -13.93 2.19 16.78
CA ILE A 82 -12.82 2.56 17.66
C ILE A 82 -13.34 2.77 19.07
N PHE A 83 -14.40 3.57 19.20
CA PHE A 83 -14.95 3.97 20.49
C PHE A 83 -16.20 3.17 20.84
N PRO A 84 -16.47 2.91 22.14
CA PRO A 84 -17.74 2.34 22.56
C PRO A 84 -18.89 3.30 22.24
N ALA A 85 -20.07 2.75 21.93
CA ALA A 85 -21.27 3.52 21.61
C ALA A 85 -21.64 4.53 22.72
N SER A 86 -21.32 4.23 23.99
CA SER A 86 -21.50 5.13 25.12
C SER A 86 -20.70 6.44 25.05
N LYS A 87 -19.72 6.54 24.14
CA LYS A 87 -18.95 7.77 23.87
C LYS A 87 -19.26 8.36 22.50
N SER A 88 -19.40 7.52 21.48
CA SER A 88 -19.56 7.95 20.08
C SER A 88 -21.00 8.26 19.68
N GLU A 89 -22.00 7.76 20.42
CA GLU A 89 -23.42 7.85 20.06
C GLU A 89 -24.25 8.47 21.21
N VAL A 90 -23.62 9.33 22.02
CA VAL A 90 -24.30 10.03 23.12
C VAL A 90 -25.38 10.95 22.55
N ASP A 91 -26.61 10.80 23.04
CA ASP A 91 -27.80 11.56 22.63
C ASP A 91 -28.21 11.39 21.16
N MET A 92 -27.72 10.37 20.44
CA MET A 92 -28.06 10.12 19.03
C MET A 92 -28.96 8.90 18.84
N GLN A 93 -29.91 8.95 17.89
CA GLN A 93 -30.58 7.75 17.42
C GLN A 93 -29.65 6.96 16.47
N PRO A 94 -29.89 5.64 16.28
CA PRO A 94 -29.08 4.84 15.36
C PRO A 94 -29.01 5.43 13.94
N ILE A 95 -30.08 6.04 13.42
CA ILE A 95 -30.03 6.66 12.09
C ILE A 95 -29.22 7.96 12.07
N ASP A 96 -29.20 8.73 13.17
CA ASP A 96 -28.47 10.00 13.23
C ASP A 96 -26.97 9.78 13.05
N ARG A 97 -26.43 8.71 13.62
CA ARG A 97 -25.06 8.29 13.38
C ARG A 97 -24.76 8.10 11.90
N PHE A 98 -25.62 7.38 11.17
CA PHE A 98 -25.42 7.12 9.74
C PHE A 98 -25.41 8.42 8.94
N ILE A 99 -26.36 9.32 9.21
CA ILE A 99 -26.47 10.61 8.53
C ILE A 99 -25.25 11.49 8.81
N LEU A 100 -24.77 11.49 10.06
CA LEU A 100 -23.61 12.27 10.46
C LEU A 100 -22.31 11.74 9.85
N GLU A 101 -22.14 10.41 9.77
CA GLU A 101 -21.03 9.80 9.02
C GLU A 101 -21.07 10.25 7.54
N GLU A 102 -22.24 10.21 6.88
CA GLU A 102 -22.37 10.66 5.48
C GLU A 102 -22.03 12.16 5.33
N TYR A 103 -22.48 13.03 6.25
CA TYR A 103 -22.09 14.44 6.24
C TYR A 103 -20.58 14.63 6.35
N LEU A 104 -19.92 13.93 7.28
CA LEU A 104 -18.47 13.99 7.44
C LEU A 104 -17.75 13.47 6.19
N LEU A 105 -18.25 12.39 5.58
CA LEU A 105 -17.70 11.84 4.34
C LEU A 105 -17.87 12.77 3.16
N ASP A 106 -19.00 13.48 3.06
CA ASP A 106 -19.24 14.49 2.03
C ASP A 106 -18.35 15.71 2.23
N VAL A 107 -18.15 16.18 3.46
CA VAL A 107 -17.21 17.26 3.74
C VAL A 107 -15.78 16.85 3.38
N LEU A 108 -15.36 15.63 3.71
CA LEU A 108 -14.06 15.09 3.27
C LEU A 108 -13.97 15.02 1.74
N LEU A 109 -15.05 14.60 1.07
CA LEU A 109 -15.07 14.46 -0.38
C LEU A 109 -15.01 15.81 -1.10
N PHE A 110 -15.89 16.76 -0.77
CA PHE A 110 -16.00 18.03 -1.47
C PHE A 110 -14.85 18.99 -1.15
N PHE A 111 -14.31 18.94 0.08
CA PHE A 111 -13.23 19.84 0.52
C PHE A 111 -11.85 19.17 0.56
N ASN A 112 -11.65 18.05 -0.16
CA ASN A 112 -10.35 17.35 -0.21
C ASN A 112 -9.20 18.24 -0.74
N GLY A 113 -9.51 19.25 -1.57
CA GLY A 113 -8.56 20.24 -2.07
C GLY A 113 -8.26 21.40 -1.13
N CYS A 114 -9.08 21.61 -0.08
CA CYS A 114 -8.95 22.74 0.86
C CYS A 114 -9.10 22.26 2.32
N ARG A 115 -8.01 21.77 2.90
CA ARG A 115 -8.01 21.19 4.27
C ARG A 115 -8.57 22.11 5.38
N LYS A 116 -8.40 23.44 5.25
CA LYS A 116 -8.88 24.41 6.24
C LYS A 116 -10.40 24.55 6.19
N GLU A 117 -10.96 24.63 4.98
CA GLU A 117 -12.42 24.62 4.79
C GLU A 117 -13.01 23.28 5.21
N CYS A 118 -12.34 22.17 4.88
CA CYS A 118 -12.73 20.85 5.35
C CYS A 118 -12.86 20.82 6.87
N ALA A 119 -11.81 21.20 7.61
CA ALA A 119 -11.85 21.26 9.07
C ALA A 119 -12.94 22.23 9.59
N PHE A 120 -13.10 23.39 8.95
CA PHE A 120 -14.15 24.35 9.32
C PHE A 120 -15.56 23.75 9.19
N TYR A 121 -15.88 23.13 8.06
CA TYR A 121 -17.20 22.53 7.84
C TYR A 121 -17.41 21.26 8.68
N MET A 122 -16.35 20.48 8.92
CA MET A 122 -16.44 19.31 9.81
C MET A 122 -16.79 19.74 11.24
N VAL A 123 -16.30 20.87 11.74
CA VAL A 123 -16.60 21.34 13.10
C VAL A 123 -17.97 22.02 13.21
N ASN A 124 -18.51 22.53 12.11
CA ASN A 124 -19.73 23.33 12.08
C ASN A 124 -20.91 22.60 11.40
N LEU A 125 -20.99 21.27 11.52
CA LEU A 125 -22.16 20.55 11.05
C LEU A 125 -23.42 21.00 11.82
N PRO A 126 -24.55 21.22 11.12
CA PRO A 126 -25.77 21.78 11.71
C PRO A 126 -26.58 20.71 12.47
N VAL A 127 -25.97 20.07 13.47
CA VAL A 127 -26.57 19.02 14.30
C VAL A 127 -26.61 19.43 15.77
N PRO A 128 -27.61 18.98 16.56
CA PRO A 128 -27.77 19.43 17.95
C PRO A 128 -26.92 18.68 18.96
N PHE A 129 -26.16 17.67 18.54
CA PHE A 129 -25.38 16.77 19.40
C PHE A 129 -23.87 16.99 19.23
N ARG A 130 -23.08 16.46 20.17
CA ARG A 130 -21.62 16.42 20.07
C ARG A 130 -21.16 15.19 19.28
N TYR A 131 -20.15 15.33 18.45
CA TYR A 131 -19.76 14.28 17.49
C TYR A 131 -18.25 14.17 17.24
N GLU A 132 -17.42 14.67 18.15
CA GLU A 132 -15.96 14.65 18.00
C GLU A 132 -15.41 13.22 17.92
N TYR A 133 -16.00 12.29 18.69
CA TYR A 133 -15.65 10.86 18.62
C TYR A 133 -16.01 10.25 17.26
N LEU A 134 -17.21 10.50 16.75
CA LEU A 134 -17.64 10.01 15.45
C LEU A 134 -16.83 10.65 14.30
N MET A 135 -16.46 11.92 14.46
CA MET A 135 -15.58 12.64 13.53
C MET A 135 -14.22 11.97 13.42
N ALA A 136 -13.56 11.71 14.56
CA ALA A 136 -12.28 11.00 14.57
C ALA A 136 -12.42 9.58 13.99
N GLU A 137 -13.46 8.85 14.40
CA GLU A 137 -13.72 7.50 13.93
C GLU A 137 -13.93 7.45 12.40
N THR A 138 -14.68 8.40 11.85
CA THR A 138 -14.91 8.53 10.39
C THR A 138 -13.60 8.84 9.66
N ILE A 139 -12.75 9.72 10.19
CA ILE A 139 -11.46 10.03 9.55
C ILE A 139 -10.54 8.80 9.56
N PHE A 140 -10.43 8.10 10.69
CA PHE A 140 -9.64 6.87 10.78
C PHE A 140 -10.20 5.75 9.91
N SER A 141 -11.53 5.63 9.79
CA SER A 141 -12.15 4.63 8.92
C SER A 141 -11.81 4.87 7.45
N GLN A 142 -11.69 6.14 7.02
CA GLN A 142 -11.25 6.49 5.67
C GLN A 142 -9.74 6.31 5.48
N LEU A 143 -8.93 6.71 6.46
CA LEU A 143 -7.48 6.52 6.45
C LEU A 143 -7.08 5.03 6.38
N LEU A 144 -7.82 4.17 7.08
CA LEU A 144 -7.61 2.73 7.15
C LEU A 144 -8.52 1.96 6.18
N LEU A 145 -9.20 2.65 5.26
CA LEU A 145 -10.17 2.03 4.35
C LEU A 145 -9.49 1.06 3.38
N LEU A 146 -9.92 -0.18 3.38
CA LEU A 146 -9.50 -1.19 2.41
C LEU A 146 -10.35 -1.07 1.13
N PRO A 147 -9.86 -1.37 -0.08
CA PRO A 147 -8.48 -1.74 -0.42
C PRO A 147 -7.52 -0.55 -0.35
N GLN A 148 -8.00 0.69 -0.47
CA GLN A 148 -7.17 1.89 -0.36
C GLN A 148 -8.01 3.08 0.15
N PRO A 149 -7.38 4.06 0.80
CA PRO A 149 -8.06 5.28 1.20
C PRO A 149 -8.52 6.06 -0.04
N PRO A 150 -9.68 6.75 -0.01
CA PRO A 150 -10.16 7.55 -1.14
C PRO A 150 -9.21 8.69 -1.54
N PHE A 151 -8.49 9.24 -0.57
CA PHE A 151 -7.49 10.29 -0.77
C PHE A 151 -6.12 9.86 -0.26
N LYS A 152 -5.07 10.59 -0.65
CA LYS A 152 -3.71 10.29 -0.17
C LYS A 152 -3.67 10.34 1.37
N PRO A 153 -3.01 9.39 2.07
CA PRO A 153 -2.97 9.34 3.54
C PRO A 153 -2.58 10.66 4.22
N ILE A 154 -1.67 11.43 3.61
CA ILE A 154 -1.24 12.75 4.09
C ILE A 154 -2.40 13.74 4.25
N TYR A 155 -3.43 13.64 3.42
CA TYR A 155 -4.62 14.49 3.53
C TYR A 155 -5.29 14.33 4.90
N TYR A 156 -5.51 13.09 5.35
CA TYR A 156 -6.13 12.82 6.64
C TYR A 156 -5.24 13.27 7.81
N THR A 157 -3.91 13.13 7.71
CA THR A 157 -2.99 13.71 8.71
C THR A 157 -3.20 15.22 8.83
N LEU A 158 -3.25 15.93 7.71
CA LEU A 158 -3.42 17.38 7.70
C LEU A 158 -4.81 17.83 8.21
N VAL A 159 -5.87 17.09 7.88
CA VAL A 159 -7.22 17.34 8.40
C VAL A 159 -7.25 17.16 9.92
N ILE A 160 -6.69 16.07 10.45
CA ILE A 160 -6.59 15.84 11.90
C ILE A 160 -5.82 16.98 12.59
N MET A 161 -4.72 17.44 11.99
CA MET A 161 -3.94 18.56 12.54
C MET A 161 -4.75 19.86 12.59
N ASP A 162 -5.52 20.18 11.55
CA ASP A 162 -6.35 21.38 11.54
C ASP A 162 -7.54 21.26 12.52
N LEU A 163 -8.11 20.07 12.67
CA LEU A 163 -9.15 19.81 13.67
C LEU A 163 -8.62 19.92 15.11
N CYS A 164 -7.40 19.46 15.39
CA CYS A 164 -6.74 19.68 16.68
C CYS A 164 -6.57 21.17 16.99
N LYS A 165 -6.36 22.02 15.98
CA LYS A 165 -6.28 23.48 16.15
C LYS A 165 -7.65 24.14 16.30
N ALA A 166 -8.66 23.63 15.59
CA ALA A 166 -10.03 24.13 15.67
C ALA A 166 -10.71 23.75 17.00
N LEU A 167 -10.36 22.60 17.57
CA LEU A 167 -10.95 22.04 18.79
C LEU A 167 -9.87 21.65 19.83
N PRO A 168 -9.04 22.60 20.32
CA PRO A 168 -7.84 22.31 21.10
C PRO A 168 -8.12 21.62 22.45
N GLY A 169 -9.28 21.88 23.07
CA GLY A 169 -9.66 21.28 24.36
C GLY A 169 -10.37 19.92 24.26
N ALA A 170 -10.70 19.45 23.06
CA ALA A 170 -11.50 18.24 22.87
C ALA A 170 -10.85 17.25 21.90
N PHE A 171 -10.57 17.67 20.67
CA PHE A 171 -10.19 16.76 19.60
C PHE A 171 -8.83 16.07 19.81
N PRO A 172 -7.76 16.72 20.34
CA PRO A 172 -6.51 16.03 20.65
C PRO A 172 -6.69 14.83 21.60
N ALA A 173 -7.54 14.96 22.62
CA ALA A 173 -7.83 13.87 23.56
C ALA A 173 -8.58 12.71 22.88
N VAL A 174 -9.51 13.03 21.97
CA VAL A 174 -10.22 12.03 21.17
C VAL A 174 -9.25 11.28 20.25
N VAL A 175 -8.36 11.99 19.55
CA VAL A 175 -7.35 11.37 18.68
C VAL A 175 -6.43 10.46 19.48
N ALA A 176 -5.92 10.92 20.63
CA ALA A 176 -5.10 10.08 21.51
C ALA A 176 -5.87 8.85 22.02
N GLY A 177 -7.17 8.99 22.29
CA GLY A 177 -8.06 7.87 22.62
C GLY A 177 -8.21 6.88 21.46
N ALA A 178 -8.32 7.37 20.22
CA ALA A 178 -8.37 6.50 19.04
C ALA A 178 -7.08 5.71 18.85
N VAL A 179 -5.92 6.37 19.02
CA VAL A 179 -4.60 5.72 18.92
C VAL A 179 -4.48 4.59 19.93
N ARG A 180 -4.85 4.83 21.20
CA ARG A 180 -4.83 3.79 22.24
C ARG A 180 -5.74 2.62 21.90
N ALA A 181 -6.98 2.89 21.49
CA ALA A 181 -7.94 1.84 21.14
C ALA A 181 -7.51 1.02 19.90
N LEU A 182 -6.87 1.65 18.91
CA LEU A 182 -6.31 0.96 17.74
C LEU A 182 -5.07 0.14 18.11
N PHE A 183 -4.22 0.66 18.98
CA PHE A 183 -3.03 -0.03 19.47
C PHE A 183 -3.37 -1.27 20.32
N GLU A 184 -4.37 -1.19 21.19
CA GLU A 184 -4.89 -2.34 21.94
C GLU A 184 -5.40 -3.46 21.02
N LYS A 185 -6.00 -3.09 19.88
CA LYS A 185 -6.57 -4.01 18.89
C LYS A 185 -5.64 -4.30 17.71
N ILE A 186 -4.35 -3.95 17.81
CA ILE A 186 -3.41 -4.03 16.67
C ILE A 186 -3.30 -5.45 16.11
N ALA A 187 -3.42 -6.48 16.96
CA ALA A 187 -3.39 -7.88 16.57
C ALA A 187 -4.61 -8.33 15.73
N ASP A 188 -5.72 -7.58 15.77
CA ASP A 188 -6.94 -7.85 15.00
C ASP A 188 -7.06 -6.96 13.76
N LEU A 189 -6.31 -5.85 13.70
CA LEU A 189 -6.25 -5.00 12.53
C LEU A 189 -5.65 -5.77 11.34
N ASP A 190 -6.23 -5.56 10.15
CA ASP A 190 -5.70 -6.08 8.90
C ASP A 190 -4.28 -5.54 8.65
N MET A 191 -3.42 -6.34 8.02
CA MET A 191 -2.00 -5.99 7.86
C MET A 191 -1.80 -4.63 7.16
N GLU A 192 -2.62 -4.33 6.15
CA GLU A 192 -2.56 -3.03 5.48
C GLU A 192 -2.95 -1.88 6.41
N CYS A 193 -3.92 -2.09 7.31
CA CYS A 193 -4.33 -1.10 8.29
C CYS A 193 -3.22 -0.86 9.32
N ARG A 194 -2.52 -1.91 9.77
CA ARG A 194 -1.37 -1.77 10.68
C ARG A 194 -0.28 -0.91 10.05
N ILE A 195 0.11 -1.20 8.81
CA ILE A 195 1.15 -0.44 8.09
C ILE A 195 0.73 1.02 7.93
N ARG A 196 -0.52 1.28 7.52
CA ARG A 196 -1.03 2.67 7.39
C ARG A 196 -1.08 3.38 8.73
N PHE A 197 -1.41 2.67 9.80
CA PHE A 197 -1.44 3.24 11.14
C PHE A 197 -0.04 3.60 11.64
N ILE A 198 0.97 2.74 11.43
CA ILE A 198 2.39 3.02 11.71
C ILE A 198 2.82 4.29 10.96
N LEU A 199 2.62 4.33 9.64
CA LEU A 199 3.02 5.45 8.78
C LEU A 199 2.32 6.75 9.16
N TRP A 200 1.02 6.69 9.47
CA TRP A 200 0.27 7.87 9.90
C TRP A 200 0.72 8.34 11.27
N PHE A 201 0.93 7.43 12.23
CA PHE A 201 1.23 7.79 13.61
C PHE A 201 2.63 8.40 13.72
N SER A 202 3.64 7.81 13.08
CA SER A 202 5.00 8.37 13.04
C SER A 202 5.02 9.77 12.39
N HIS A 203 4.25 9.96 11.31
CA HIS A 203 4.14 11.27 10.66
C HIS A 203 3.32 12.26 11.50
N HIS A 204 2.31 11.80 12.23
CA HIS A 204 1.56 12.64 13.17
C HIS A 204 2.51 13.15 14.26
N LEU A 205 3.22 12.24 14.95
CA LEU A 205 4.17 12.60 16.01
C LEU A 205 5.27 13.54 15.53
N SER A 206 5.80 13.38 14.32
CA SER A 206 6.80 14.31 13.78
C SER A 206 6.31 15.76 13.66
N ASN A 207 5.00 15.97 13.56
CA ASN A 207 4.38 17.30 13.54
C ASN A 207 4.07 17.85 14.94
N PHE A 208 4.17 17.02 15.98
CA PHE A 208 3.98 17.37 17.40
C PHE A 208 5.24 17.11 18.23
N GLN A 209 6.41 17.38 17.63
CA GLN A 209 7.73 17.30 18.28
C GLN A 209 8.09 15.91 18.84
N PHE A 210 7.49 14.84 18.28
CA PHE A 210 7.67 13.46 18.70
C PHE A 210 7.16 13.17 20.12
N ILE A 211 6.23 14.00 20.64
CA ILE A 211 5.73 13.87 22.00
C ILE A 211 4.61 12.82 22.07
N TRP A 212 4.84 11.77 22.86
CA TRP A 212 3.86 10.75 23.24
C TRP A 212 4.16 10.26 24.66
N PRO A 213 3.15 9.89 25.49
CA PRO A 213 3.37 9.27 26.79
C PRO A 213 3.87 7.82 26.64
N TRP A 214 5.10 7.66 26.17
CA TRP A 214 5.75 6.37 25.89
C TRP A 214 5.80 5.42 27.10
N GLU A 215 5.78 5.96 28.32
CA GLU A 215 5.70 5.17 29.55
C GLU A 215 4.44 4.29 29.61
N GLU A 216 3.35 4.69 28.96
CA GLU A 216 2.11 3.90 28.85
C GLU A 216 2.33 2.61 28.05
N TRP A 217 3.32 2.58 27.16
CA TRP A 217 3.61 1.45 26.27
C TRP A 217 4.93 0.75 26.60
N ALA A 218 5.63 1.13 27.67
CA ALA A 218 6.89 0.49 28.05
C ALA A 218 6.76 -1.03 28.29
N TYR A 219 5.57 -1.50 28.70
CA TYR A 219 5.26 -2.91 28.92
C TYR A 219 5.42 -3.80 27.67
N VAL A 220 5.49 -3.22 26.45
CA VAL A 220 5.66 -4.04 25.24
C VAL A 220 6.99 -4.80 25.21
N LEU A 221 7.99 -4.38 25.98
CA LEU A 221 9.25 -5.10 26.12
C LEU A 221 9.11 -6.41 26.89
N ASP A 222 8.09 -6.52 27.74
CA ASP A 222 7.75 -7.75 28.44
C ASP A 222 7.02 -8.74 27.51
N LEU A 223 6.61 -8.30 26.32
CA LEU A 223 6.00 -9.14 25.29
C LEU A 223 7.08 -9.80 24.42
N PRO A 224 6.80 -10.98 23.83
CA PRO A 224 7.67 -11.59 22.84
C PRO A 224 8.00 -10.65 21.68
N GLU A 225 9.18 -10.81 21.06
CA GLU A 225 9.66 -9.96 19.95
C GLU A 225 8.67 -9.89 18.77
N TRP A 226 7.93 -10.96 18.54
CA TRP A 226 6.93 -11.08 17.49
C TRP A 226 5.54 -10.53 17.84
N ALA A 227 5.33 -10.06 19.07
CA ALA A 227 4.03 -9.56 19.49
C ALA A 227 3.66 -8.29 18.68
N PRO A 228 2.46 -8.22 18.07
CA PRO A 228 2.07 -7.11 17.20
C PRO A 228 2.19 -5.70 17.82
N GLN A 229 2.01 -5.58 19.15
CA GLN A 229 2.19 -4.31 19.87
C GLN A 229 3.67 -3.89 19.96
N ARG A 230 4.57 -4.83 20.24
CA ARG A 230 6.01 -4.59 20.29
C ARG A 230 6.54 -4.21 18.91
N VAL A 231 6.16 -4.97 17.88
CA VAL A 231 6.51 -4.69 16.47
C VAL A 231 5.97 -3.33 16.05
N PHE A 232 4.74 -2.96 16.44
CA PHE A 232 4.18 -1.64 16.15
C PHE A 232 5.04 -0.51 16.72
N VAL A 233 5.46 -0.60 17.99
CA VAL A 233 6.31 0.43 18.62
C VAL A 233 7.68 0.50 17.94
N GLN A 234 8.32 -0.65 17.68
CA GLN A 234 9.59 -0.73 16.96
C GLN A 234 9.52 -0.05 15.59
N GLU A 235 8.49 -0.37 14.79
CA GLU A 235 8.29 0.19 13.46
C GLU A 235 7.96 1.70 13.50
N VAL A 236 7.19 2.16 14.49
CA VAL A 236 6.92 3.60 14.67
C VAL A 236 8.23 4.35 14.96
N LEU A 237 9.04 3.87 15.91
CA LEU A 237 10.32 4.47 16.26
C LEU A 237 11.28 4.46 15.06
N GLU A 238 11.31 3.38 14.28
CA GLU A 238 12.06 3.31 13.04
C GLU A 238 11.65 4.42 12.07
N ARG A 239 10.34 4.59 11.83
CA ARG A 239 9.82 5.63 10.93
C ARG A 239 10.05 7.04 11.47
N GLU A 240 10.02 7.26 12.78
CA GLU A 240 10.37 8.54 13.40
C GLU A 240 11.85 8.88 13.17
N VAL A 241 12.76 7.91 13.28
CA VAL A 241 14.19 8.12 12.97
C VAL A 241 14.36 8.49 11.50
N ARG A 242 13.63 7.88 10.58
CA ARG A 242 13.64 8.25 9.14
C ARG A 242 13.10 9.66 8.87
N LEU A 243 12.20 10.16 9.72
CA LEU A 243 11.62 11.51 9.67
C LEU A 243 12.45 12.56 10.43
N SER A 244 13.49 12.12 11.14
CA SER A 244 14.32 12.95 12.02
C SER A 244 15.77 12.43 12.03
N TYR A 245 16.43 12.46 13.18
CA TYR A 245 17.71 11.81 13.42
C TYR A 245 17.65 11.06 14.75
N TRP A 246 18.48 10.01 14.87
CA TRP A 246 18.44 9.05 15.96
C TRP A 246 18.44 9.70 17.35
N ASP A 247 19.33 10.66 17.61
CA ASP A 247 19.43 11.33 18.92
C ASP A 247 18.15 12.11 19.28
N LYS A 248 17.42 12.65 18.29
CA LYS A 248 16.16 13.37 18.56
C LYS A 248 15.04 12.42 18.99
N VAL A 249 14.98 11.24 18.38
CA VAL A 249 13.96 10.22 18.70
C VAL A 249 14.29 9.52 20.02
N LYS A 250 15.58 9.29 20.29
CA LYS A 250 16.01 8.86 21.63
C LYS A 250 15.57 9.86 22.71
N GLN A 251 15.72 11.16 22.46
CA GLN A 251 15.25 12.18 23.40
C GLN A 251 13.74 12.12 23.64
N SER A 252 12.93 11.80 22.63
CA SER A 252 11.47 11.77 22.79
C SER A 252 10.97 10.61 23.66
N ILE A 253 11.78 9.57 23.88
CA ILE A 253 11.45 8.42 24.73
C ILE A 253 12.16 8.45 26.11
N GLU A 254 12.71 9.59 26.54
CA GLU A 254 13.41 9.72 27.83
C GLU A 254 12.54 9.36 29.05
N ASN A 255 11.21 9.51 28.92
CA ASN A 255 10.22 9.06 29.91
C ASN A 255 10.05 7.53 29.99
N ALA A 256 10.56 6.78 29.01
CA ALA A 256 10.49 5.33 28.92
C ALA A 256 11.82 4.74 28.39
N PRO A 257 12.92 4.83 29.16
CA PRO A 257 14.27 4.54 28.68
C PRO A 257 14.47 3.11 28.20
N ALA A 258 13.68 2.15 28.69
CA ALA A 258 13.73 0.76 28.24
C ALA A 258 13.42 0.62 26.74
N LEU A 259 12.61 1.52 26.16
CA LEU A 259 12.27 1.51 24.73
C LEU A 259 13.45 1.85 23.81
N GLU A 260 14.60 2.28 24.36
CA GLU A 260 15.83 2.47 23.59
C GLU A 260 16.25 1.17 22.88
N GLU A 261 15.93 0.00 23.45
CA GLU A 261 16.19 -1.31 22.83
C GLU A 261 15.41 -1.54 21.52
N LEU A 262 14.30 -0.82 21.32
CA LEU A 262 13.48 -0.91 20.10
C LEU A 262 13.86 0.14 19.05
N LEU A 263 14.81 1.04 19.35
CA LEU A 263 15.31 1.98 18.34
C LEU A 263 16.08 1.22 17.25
N PRO A 264 16.01 1.68 16.00
CA PRO A 264 16.88 1.13 14.96
C PRO A 264 18.36 1.33 15.36
N PRO A 265 19.27 0.42 14.94
CA PRO A 265 20.68 0.52 15.26
C PRO A 265 21.25 1.89 14.90
N LYS A 266 21.98 2.52 15.84
CA LYS A 266 22.68 3.77 15.56
C LYS A 266 23.85 3.47 14.62
N GLY A 267 23.76 3.85 13.35
CA GLY A 267 24.86 3.58 12.42
C GLY A 267 24.72 4.16 11.03
N GLY A 268 25.87 4.43 10.41
CA GLY A 268 26.01 4.78 9.00
C GLY A 268 26.30 3.55 8.13
N PRO A 269 26.96 3.72 6.97
CA PRO A 269 27.35 2.60 6.13
C PRO A 269 28.28 1.62 6.88
N ASN A 270 28.06 0.33 6.69
CA ASN A 270 28.91 -0.75 7.18
C ASN A 270 29.89 -1.17 6.08
N PHE A 271 30.86 -0.31 5.78
CA PHE A 271 31.84 -0.55 4.73
C PHE A 271 32.93 -1.52 5.18
N LYS A 272 33.01 -2.68 4.51
CA LYS A 272 33.90 -3.81 4.87
C LYS A 272 35.40 -3.50 4.75
N TYR A 273 35.79 -2.51 3.93
CA TYR A 273 37.20 -2.20 3.65
C TYR A 273 37.65 -0.86 4.25
N SER A 274 36.92 -0.38 5.28
CA SER A 274 37.39 0.73 6.11
C SER A 274 38.73 0.38 6.75
N MET A 275 39.67 1.32 6.75
CA MET A 275 40.91 1.19 7.51
C MET A 275 40.59 1.38 9.00
N GLU A 276 40.09 0.33 9.67
CA GLU A 276 40.06 0.29 11.13
C GLU A 276 41.44 -0.12 11.64
N ASP A 277 41.93 0.58 12.68
CA ASP A 277 43.22 0.30 13.30
C ASP A 277 43.29 -1.16 13.78
N GLY A 278 44.20 -1.95 13.18
CA GLY A 278 44.56 -3.30 13.65
C GLY A 278 44.10 -4.49 12.79
N ARG A 279 43.37 -4.30 11.69
CA ARG A 279 43.07 -5.42 10.75
C ARG A 279 44.15 -5.57 9.68
N GLU A 280 44.54 -6.81 9.39
CA GLU A 280 45.48 -7.11 8.29
C GLU A 280 44.87 -6.68 6.94
N ARG A 281 45.69 -6.00 6.11
CA ARG A 281 45.30 -5.61 4.75
C ARG A 281 45.17 -6.85 3.89
N SER A 282 43.94 -7.27 3.62
CA SER A 282 43.66 -8.32 2.63
C SER A 282 43.81 -7.78 1.19
N GLU A 283 43.97 -8.69 0.24
CA GLU A 283 43.95 -8.37 -1.20
C GLU A 283 42.65 -7.65 -1.61
N GLU A 284 41.51 -7.98 -0.96
CA GLU A 284 40.23 -7.29 -1.18
C GLU A 284 40.30 -5.78 -0.83
N HIS A 285 41.08 -5.39 0.20
CA HIS A 285 41.29 -3.98 0.53
C HIS A 285 42.08 -3.26 -0.55
N ALA A 286 43.08 -3.92 -1.14
CA ALA A 286 43.87 -3.36 -2.23
C ALA A 286 42.99 -3.13 -3.48
N LEU A 287 42.13 -4.10 -3.83
CA LEU A 287 41.18 -3.98 -4.93
C LEU A 287 40.16 -2.86 -4.70
N SER A 288 39.64 -2.73 -3.48
CA SER A 288 38.70 -1.66 -3.12
C SER A 288 39.35 -0.27 -3.21
N ALA A 289 40.59 -0.13 -2.75
CA ALA A 289 41.36 1.10 -2.88
C ALA A 289 41.67 1.42 -4.35
N GLU A 290 42.02 0.41 -5.15
CA GLU A 290 42.26 0.57 -6.58
C GLU A 290 40.99 1.05 -7.32
N LEU A 291 39.85 0.41 -7.08
CA LEU A 291 38.57 0.81 -7.67
C LEU A 291 38.19 2.25 -7.25
N THR A 292 38.40 2.60 -5.99
CA THR A 292 38.21 3.97 -5.49
C THR A 292 39.08 4.97 -6.26
N ASN A 293 40.34 4.64 -6.50
CA ASN A 293 41.26 5.49 -7.26
C ASN A 293 40.84 5.60 -8.74
N LYS A 294 40.37 4.52 -9.37
CA LYS A 294 39.84 4.55 -10.74
C LYS A 294 38.61 5.45 -10.85
N VAL A 295 37.68 5.35 -9.89
CA VAL A 295 36.47 6.20 -9.86
C VAL A 295 36.81 7.67 -9.61
N LYS A 296 37.71 7.96 -8.67
CA LYS A 296 38.22 9.32 -8.40
C LYS A 296 38.97 9.89 -9.61
N GLY A 297 39.73 9.06 -10.30
CA GLY A 297 40.39 9.35 -11.57
C GLY A 297 39.44 9.52 -12.75
N ARG A 298 38.12 9.36 -12.53
CA ARG A 298 37.06 9.48 -13.55
C ARG A 298 37.25 8.56 -14.75
N GLN A 299 37.82 7.37 -14.52
CA GLN A 299 37.83 6.32 -15.53
C GLN A 299 36.41 6.00 -15.97
N THR A 300 36.25 5.64 -17.22
CA THR A 300 34.96 5.27 -17.80
C THR A 300 34.49 3.92 -17.27
N ALA A 301 33.18 3.68 -17.29
CA ALA A 301 32.63 2.38 -16.90
C ALA A 301 33.22 1.22 -17.72
N ARG A 302 33.56 1.45 -18.99
CA ARG A 302 34.19 0.44 -19.87
C ARG A 302 35.58 0.06 -19.39
N GLU A 303 36.41 1.02 -19.00
CA GLU A 303 37.76 0.75 -18.47
C GLU A 303 37.68 -0.03 -17.15
N ILE A 304 36.73 0.30 -16.28
CA ILE A 304 36.50 -0.45 -15.04
C ILE A 304 35.99 -1.86 -15.33
N ILE A 305 35.09 -2.04 -16.31
CA ILE A 305 34.62 -3.37 -16.73
C ILE A 305 35.79 -4.23 -17.20
N VAL A 306 36.66 -3.71 -18.06
CA VAL A 306 37.85 -4.42 -18.55
C VAL A 306 38.75 -4.83 -17.39
N TRP A 307 39.04 -3.91 -16.46
CA TRP A 307 39.82 -4.24 -15.27
C TRP A 307 39.16 -5.33 -14.41
N VAL A 308 37.85 -5.28 -14.22
CA VAL A 308 37.11 -6.32 -13.48
C VAL A 308 37.22 -7.67 -14.19
N GLU A 309 37.01 -7.73 -15.49
CA GLU A 309 37.03 -8.97 -16.27
C GLU A 309 38.42 -9.58 -16.44
N GLU A 310 39.47 -8.76 -16.55
CA GLU A 310 40.83 -9.22 -16.83
C GLU A 310 41.68 -9.40 -15.57
N SER A 311 41.45 -8.59 -14.52
CA SER A 311 42.32 -8.57 -13.33
C SER A 311 41.62 -9.06 -12.07
N VAL A 312 40.35 -8.76 -11.86
CA VAL A 312 39.67 -9.07 -10.59
C VAL A 312 39.01 -10.45 -10.61
N TYR A 313 38.13 -10.66 -11.58
CA TYR A 313 37.31 -11.86 -11.69
C TYR A 313 38.13 -13.15 -11.89
N PRO A 314 39.13 -13.21 -12.79
CA PRO A 314 39.89 -14.44 -13.01
C PRO A 314 40.74 -14.87 -11.82
N ILE A 315 41.18 -13.92 -11.00
CA ILE A 315 42.11 -14.16 -9.87
C ILE A 315 41.33 -14.48 -8.59
N HIS A 316 40.29 -13.70 -8.29
CA HIS A 316 39.60 -13.78 -6.99
C HIS A 316 38.21 -14.41 -7.07
N GLY A 317 37.71 -14.69 -8.28
CA GLY A 317 36.41 -15.29 -8.51
C GLY A 317 35.22 -14.32 -8.33
N LEU A 318 34.03 -14.83 -8.66
CA LEU A 318 32.81 -14.03 -8.73
C LEU A 318 32.40 -13.39 -7.40
N GLY A 319 32.41 -14.17 -6.31
CA GLY A 319 31.91 -13.72 -5.02
C GLY A 319 32.71 -12.54 -4.45
N VAL A 320 34.04 -12.61 -4.55
CA VAL A 320 34.94 -11.50 -4.16
C VAL A 320 34.73 -10.31 -5.08
N THR A 321 34.61 -10.54 -6.40
CA THR A 321 34.40 -9.48 -7.39
C THR A 321 33.13 -8.67 -7.09
N ILE A 322 31.99 -9.34 -6.93
CA ILE A 322 30.72 -8.68 -6.60
C ILE A 322 30.86 -7.90 -5.29
N LYS A 323 31.38 -8.55 -4.25
CA LYS A 323 31.56 -7.93 -2.93
C LYS A 323 32.41 -6.67 -3.00
N VAL A 324 33.61 -6.73 -3.60
CA VAL A 324 34.52 -5.58 -3.71
C VAL A 324 33.87 -4.46 -4.51
N VAL A 325 33.32 -4.76 -5.69
CA VAL A 325 32.74 -3.74 -6.57
C VAL A 325 31.54 -3.06 -5.92
N VAL A 326 30.60 -3.84 -5.38
CA VAL A 326 29.36 -3.31 -4.80
C VAL A 326 29.65 -2.51 -3.53
N GLN A 327 30.42 -3.06 -2.59
CA GLN A 327 30.77 -2.36 -1.33
C GLN A 327 31.49 -1.04 -1.61
N THR A 328 32.44 -1.03 -2.55
CA THR A 328 33.22 0.16 -2.87
C THR A 328 32.38 1.23 -3.58
N LEU A 329 31.54 0.85 -4.55
CA LEU A 329 30.67 1.81 -5.24
C LEU A 329 29.61 2.40 -4.30
N LEU A 330 29.04 1.58 -3.40
CA LEU A 330 28.13 2.06 -2.37
C LEU A 330 28.83 3.01 -1.39
N ASP A 331 30.07 2.72 -0.98
CA ASP A 331 30.87 3.60 -0.12
C ASP A 331 31.11 4.97 -0.77
N ILE A 332 31.55 4.99 -2.03
CA ILE A 332 31.72 6.23 -2.82
C ILE A 332 30.41 7.04 -2.88
N GLY A 333 29.27 6.35 -2.96
CA GLY A 333 27.93 6.93 -3.02
C GLY A 333 27.28 7.22 -1.66
N SER A 334 27.89 6.85 -0.54
CA SER A 334 27.21 6.75 0.77
C SER A 334 26.89 8.10 1.43
N LYS A 335 27.53 9.18 0.97
CA LYS A 335 27.42 10.52 1.58
C LYS A 335 26.00 11.11 1.53
N SER A 336 25.27 10.88 0.44
CA SER A 336 23.86 11.28 0.31
C SER A 336 23.18 10.54 -0.85
N PHE A 337 21.85 10.58 -0.91
CA PHE A 337 21.09 9.97 -2.00
C PHE A 337 21.52 10.43 -3.38
N THR A 338 21.87 11.71 -3.55
CA THR A 338 22.36 12.25 -4.84
C THR A 338 23.70 11.65 -5.23
N HIS A 339 24.60 11.39 -4.27
CA HIS A 339 25.89 10.74 -4.55
C HIS A 339 25.66 9.30 -5.01
N LEU A 340 24.79 8.54 -4.31
CA LEU A 340 24.41 7.20 -4.72
C LEU A 340 23.84 7.17 -6.14
N ILE A 341 22.89 8.06 -6.45
CA ILE A 341 22.31 8.17 -7.79
C ILE A 341 23.39 8.46 -8.84
N THR A 342 24.28 9.41 -8.57
CA THR A 342 25.36 9.78 -9.49
C THR A 342 26.30 8.60 -9.77
N VAL A 343 26.63 7.81 -8.75
CA VAL A 343 27.46 6.60 -8.90
C VAL A 343 26.74 5.55 -9.72
N LEU A 344 25.45 5.28 -9.45
CA LEU A 344 24.66 4.30 -10.18
C LEU A 344 24.46 4.69 -11.65
N GLU A 345 24.25 5.97 -11.97
CA GLU A 345 24.13 6.45 -13.35
C GLU A 345 25.43 6.31 -14.14
N ARG A 346 26.57 6.61 -13.49
CA ARG A 346 27.87 6.56 -14.16
C ARG A 346 28.44 5.14 -14.27
N TYR A 347 28.31 4.34 -13.21
CA TYR A 347 29.00 3.06 -13.06
C TYR A 347 28.05 1.86 -12.94
N GLY A 348 26.73 2.04 -13.03
CA GLY A 348 25.76 0.95 -12.97
C GLY A 348 25.96 -0.11 -14.05
N GLN A 349 26.53 0.24 -15.20
CA GLN A 349 26.91 -0.73 -16.24
C GLN A 349 27.96 -1.74 -15.77
N VAL A 350 28.86 -1.34 -14.85
CA VAL A 350 29.82 -2.26 -14.21
C VAL A 350 29.05 -3.32 -13.42
N ILE A 351 28.07 -2.88 -12.61
CA ILE A 351 27.20 -3.77 -11.81
C ILE A 351 26.38 -4.69 -12.73
N SER A 352 25.77 -4.14 -13.78
CA SER A 352 24.99 -4.93 -14.75
C SER A 352 25.83 -6.01 -15.44
N LYS A 353 27.11 -5.73 -15.70
CA LYS A 353 28.02 -6.68 -16.34
C LYS A 353 28.44 -7.82 -15.41
N ILE A 354 28.65 -7.54 -14.11
CA ILE A 354 28.98 -8.57 -13.11
C ILE A 354 27.75 -9.33 -12.60
N CYS A 355 26.54 -8.77 -12.72
CA CYS A 355 25.29 -9.36 -12.26
C CYS A 355 24.23 -9.52 -13.39
N PRO A 356 24.52 -10.28 -14.46
CA PRO A 356 23.62 -10.43 -15.60
C PRO A 356 22.35 -11.28 -15.33
N ASP A 357 22.38 -12.18 -14.36
CA ASP A 357 21.30 -13.13 -14.06
C ASP A 357 20.76 -13.01 -12.63
N HIS A 358 19.63 -13.69 -12.36
CA HIS A 358 18.93 -13.60 -11.08
C HIS A 358 19.76 -14.05 -9.88
N ASP A 359 20.65 -15.04 -10.03
CA ASP A 359 21.45 -15.56 -8.90
C ASP A 359 22.50 -14.53 -8.49
N LYS A 360 23.13 -13.87 -9.49
CA LYS A 360 24.08 -12.78 -9.23
C LYS A 360 23.41 -11.50 -8.77
N GLN A 361 22.18 -11.23 -9.22
CA GLN A 361 21.37 -10.13 -8.70
C GLN A 361 20.98 -10.36 -7.22
N LEU A 362 20.75 -11.61 -6.80
CA LEU A 362 20.51 -11.94 -5.40
C LEU A 362 21.75 -11.63 -4.54
N MET A 363 22.93 -12.07 -4.97
CA MET A 363 24.20 -11.71 -4.32
C MET A 363 24.43 -10.19 -4.23
N LEU A 364 24.01 -9.44 -5.25
CA LEU A 364 24.04 -7.97 -5.24
C LEU A 364 23.10 -7.40 -4.17
N ILE A 365 21.86 -7.88 -4.07
CA ILE A 365 20.91 -7.40 -3.05
C ILE A 365 21.41 -7.73 -1.64
N ASP A 366 22.01 -8.90 -1.44
CA ASP A 366 22.61 -9.29 -0.15
C ASP A 366 23.75 -8.35 0.24
N GLU A 367 24.65 -8.02 -0.69
CA GLU A 367 25.73 -7.09 -0.37
C GLU A 367 25.26 -5.65 -0.13
N VAL A 368 24.23 -5.20 -0.84
CA VAL A 368 23.56 -3.92 -0.54
C VAL A 368 22.96 -3.95 0.87
N SER A 369 22.32 -5.06 1.23
CA SER A 369 21.70 -5.26 2.54
C SER A 369 22.71 -5.34 3.68
N LEU A 370 23.88 -5.92 3.44
CA LEU A 370 24.99 -6.00 4.40
C LEU A 370 25.70 -4.65 4.58
N PHE A 371 25.87 -3.89 3.50
CA PHE A 371 26.44 -2.54 3.53
C PHE A 371 25.54 -1.59 4.32
N TRP A 372 24.21 -1.70 4.15
CA TRP A 372 23.24 -0.87 4.86
C TRP A 372 22.54 -1.57 6.03
N LYS A 373 23.19 -2.56 6.68
CA LYS A 373 22.56 -3.37 7.73
C LYS A 373 22.00 -2.55 8.92
N ASN A 374 22.61 -1.41 9.22
CA ASN A 374 22.20 -0.50 10.30
C ASN A 374 21.28 0.65 9.81
N ASN A 375 20.97 0.71 8.52
CA ASN A 375 20.14 1.76 7.93
C ASN A 375 19.19 1.16 6.89
N THR A 376 18.06 0.67 7.38
CA THR A 376 16.99 0.03 6.60
C THR A 376 16.45 0.95 5.50
N GLN A 377 16.35 2.26 5.75
CA GLN A 377 15.91 3.26 4.77
C GLN A 377 16.86 3.31 3.56
N ASN A 378 18.17 3.42 3.81
CA ASN A 378 19.16 3.48 2.73
C ASN A 378 19.24 2.16 1.97
N ALA A 379 19.07 1.01 2.64
CA ALA A 379 18.98 -0.28 1.98
C ALA A 379 17.80 -0.31 0.99
N ALA A 380 16.59 0.04 1.47
CA ALA A 380 15.40 0.07 0.64
C ALA A 380 15.51 1.06 -0.53
N ILE A 381 16.07 2.25 -0.30
CA ILE A 381 16.29 3.26 -1.36
C ILE A 381 17.31 2.76 -2.38
N ALA A 382 18.42 2.16 -1.95
CA ALA A 382 19.44 1.65 -2.86
C ALA A 382 18.87 0.55 -3.77
N ILE A 383 18.13 -0.40 -3.20
CA ILE A 383 17.46 -1.46 -3.97
C ILE A 383 16.42 -0.86 -4.93
N ASP A 384 15.60 0.10 -4.49
CA ASP A 384 14.61 0.75 -5.35
C ASP A 384 15.24 1.48 -6.55
N ARG A 385 16.38 2.17 -6.32
CA ARG A 385 17.13 2.86 -7.37
C ARG A 385 17.79 1.88 -8.33
N MET A 386 18.42 0.83 -7.82
CA MET A 386 18.99 -0.24 -8.65
C MET A 386 17.93 -0.94 -9.51
N MET A 387 16.73 -1.18 -8.96
CA MET A 387 15.57 -1.63 -9.73
C MET A 387 15.17 -0.61 -10.82
N GLY A 388 15.12 0.68 -10.48
CA GLY A 388 14.81 1.76 -11.44
C GLY A 388 15.79 1.86 -12.61
N TYR A 389 17.08 1.62 -12.36
CA TYR A 389 18.12 1.54 -13.39
C TYR A 389 18.22 0.16 -14.07
N ARG A 390 17.31 -0.78 -13.76
CA ARG A 390 17.29 -2.15 -14.28
C ARG A 390 18.56 -2.97 -13.98
N LEU A 391 19.23 -2.65 -12.88
CA LEU A 391 20.37 -3.42 -12.36
C LEU A 391 19.90 -4.67 -11.60
N ILE A 392 18.69 -4.60 -11.05
CA ILE A 392 18.03 -5.68 -10.30
C ILE A 392 16.63 -5.86 -10.90
N SER A 393 16.27 -7.12 -11.18
CA SER A 393 14.92 -7.48 -11.63
C SER A 393 13.95 -7.66 -10.46
N ASN A 394 12.65 -7.47 -10.72
CA ASN A 394 11.61 -7.70 -9.71
C ASN A 394 11.54 -9.17 -9.28
N LEU A 395 11.86 -10.10 -10.18
CA LEU A 395 11.96 -11.53 -9.87
C LEU A 395 13.10 -11.83 -8.91
N ALA A 396 14.26 -11.19 -9.08
CA ALA A 396 15.37 -11.31 -8.13
C ALA A 396 15.01 -10.75 -6.75
N ILE A 397 14.26 -9.63 -6.70
CA ILE A 397 13.74 -9.08 -5.43
C ILE A 397 12.79 -10.07 -4.74
N VAL A 398 11.85 -10.67 -5.48
CA VAL A 398 10.98 -11.72 -4.92
C VAL A 398 11.83 -12.85 -4.35
N ARG A 399 12.76 -13.40 -5.11
CA ARG A 399 13.65 -14.48 -4.62
C ARG A 399 14.45 -14.08 -3.37
N TRP A 400 14.95 -12.84 -3.33
CA TRP A 400 15.68 -12.32 -2.16
C TRP A 400 14.78 -12.19 -0.93
N VAL A 401 13.55 -11.67 -1.07
CA VAL A 401 12.61 -11.54 0.05
C VAL A 401 12.28 -12.89 0.68
N PHE A 402 12.22 -13.96 -0.13
CA PHE A 402 12.02 -15.34 0.32
C PHE A 402 13.34 -16.10 0.51
N SER A 403 14.46 -15.41 0.74
CA SER A 403 15.70 -16.07 1.19
C SER A 403 15.56 -16.51 2.64
N PRO A 404 16.27 -17.57 3.07
CA PRO A 404 16.19 -18.07 4.45
C PRO A 404 16.41 -16.98 5.51
N GLU A 405 17.34 -16.06 5.28
CA GLU A 405 17.67 -14.97 6.22
C GLU A 405 16.50 -14.01 6.44
N ASN A 406 15.69 -13.77 5.40
CA ASN A 406 14.56 -12.84 5.45
C ASN A 406 13.28 -13.52 5.92
N ILE A 407 13.09 -14.80 5.58
CA ILE A 407 11.88 -15.56 5.93
C ILE A 407 11.66 -15.51 7.44
N ASP A 408 12.69 -15.69 8.26
CA ASP A 408 12.53 -15.72 9.72
C ASP A 408 12.06 -14.38 10.31
N GLN A 409 12.25 -13.27 9.59
CA GLN A 409 11.95 -11.92 10.07
C GLN A 409 10.54 -11.42 9.70
N PHE A 410 9.76 -12.20 8.95
CA PHE A 410 8.47 -11.76 8.38
C PHE A 410 7.44 -11.27 9.40
N HIS A 411 7.50 -11.71 10.65
CA HIS A 411 6.61 -11.25 11.71
C HIS A 411 7.19 -10.15 12.59
N ALA A 412 8.50 -9.91 12.53
CA ALA A 412 9.24 -9.02 13.42
C ALA A 412 9.73 -7.73 12.74
N SER A 413 9.78 -7.68 11.41
CA SER A 413 10.24 -6.50 10.67
C SER A 413 9.48 -6.27 9.37
N ASP A 414 9.19 -5.00 9.08
CA ASP A 414 8.61 -4.57 7.80
C ASP A 414 9.65 -4.47 6.67
N ARG A 415 10.95 -4.54 6.96
CA ARG A 415 12.04 -4.35 5.97
C ARG A 415 11.89 -5.17 4.69
N PRO A 416 11.79 -6.52 4.72
CA PRO A 416 11.63 -7.31 3.50
C PRO A 416 10.33 -6.95 2.76
N TRP A 417 9.27 -6.66 3.51
CA TRP A 417 7.97 -6.30 2.97
C TRP A 417 7.95 -4.93 2.30
N GLU A 418 8.68 -3.94 2.82
CA GLU A 418 8.84 -2.62 2.19
C GLU A 418 9.50 -2.75 0.81
N VAL A 419 10.58 -3.52 0.71
CA VAL A 419 11.28 -3.77 -0.56
C VAL A 419 10.36 -4.51 -1.55
N LEU A 420 9.64 -5.54 -1.08
CA LEU A 420 8.69 -6.28 -1.92
C LEU A 420 7.56 -5.37 -2.42
N ARG A 421 6.94 -4.57 -1.53
CA ARG A 421 5.88 -3.62 -1.90
C ARG A 421 6.36 -2.59 -2.90
N ASN A 422 7.59 -2.10 -2.79
CA ASN A 422 8.18 -1.17 -3.76
C ASN A 422 8.28 -1.83 -5.15
N ALA A 423 8.75 -3.08 -5.23
CA ALA A 423 8.89 -3.82 -6.48
C ALA A 423 7.54 -4.09 -7.16
N VAL A 424 6.55 -4.61 -6.41
CA VAL A 424 5.22 -4.89 -6.96
C VAL A 424 4.49 -3.59 -7.32
N SER A 425 4.60 -2.53 -6.50
CA SER A 425 3.98 -1.23 -6.79
C SER A 425 4.55 -0.57 -8.04
N LYS A 426 5.88 -0.59 -8.24
CA LYS A 426 6.50 0.00 -9.44
C LYS A 426 6.05 -0.72 -10.71
N THR A 427 5.89 -2.03 -10.62
CA THR A 427 5.37 -2.89 -11.68
C THR A 427 3.91 -2.59 -12.00
N TYR A 428 3.06 -2.53 -10.97
CA TYR A 428 1.65 -2.13 -11.08
C TYR A 428 1.47 -0.74 -11.70
N ASN A 429 2.24 0.25 -11.22
CA ASN A 429 2.17 1.63 -11.71
C ASN A 429 2.57 1.73 -13.18
N ARG A 430 3.62 1.00 -13.61
CA ARG A 430 4.02 0.93 -15.03
C ARG A 430 2.87 0.46 -15.93
N ILE A 431 2.13 -0.58 -15.50
CA ILE A 431 0.96 -1.06 -16.25
C ILE A 431 -0.15 -0.01 -16.29
N CYS A 432 -0.45 0.61 -15.14
CA CYS A 432 -1.47 1.65 -15.06
C CYS A 432 -1.15 2.84 -15.97
N ASP A 433 0.11 3.27 -16.02
CA ASP A 433 0.55 4.38 -16.86
C ASP A 433 0.51 4.02 -18.35
N LEU A 434 0.99 2.83 -18.73
CA LEU A 434 0.86 2.34 -20.12
C LEU A 434 -0.60 2.23 -20.56
N ARG A 435 -1.50 1.74 -19.69
CA ARG A 435 -2.94 1.64 -19.97
C ARG A 435 -3.56 3.03 -20.21
N LYS A 436 -3.21 4.03 -19.40
CA LYS A 436 -3.65 5.43 -19.59
C LYS A 436 -3.11 6.02 -20.90
N GLU A 437 -1.84 5.81 -21.20
CA GLU A 437 -1.21 6.27 -22.44
C GLU A 437 -1.89 5.67 -23.67
N ILE A 438 -2.17 4.36 -23.66
CA ILE A 438 -2.89 3.67 -24.74
C ILE A 438 -4.30 4.26 -24.93
N ILE A 439 -5.05 4.51 -23.85
CA ILE A 439 -6.38 5.14 -23.95
C ILE A 439 -6.27 6.54 -24.57
N SER A 440 -5.26 7.32 -24.18
CA SER A 440 -5.02 8.66 -24.76
C SER A 440 -4.66 8.58 -26.25
N LEU A 441 -3.79 7.63 -26.62
CA LEU A 441 -3.37 7.42 -28.01
C LEU A 441 -4.52 6.92 -28.88
N LYS A 442 -5.39 6.05 -28.36
CA LYS A 442 -6.60 5.61 -29.08
C LYS A 442 -7.51 6.79 -29.44
N LYS A 443 -7.71 7.73 -28.52
CA LYS A 443 -8.44 8.99 -28.81
C LYS A 443 -7.71 9.86 -29.84
N GLY A 444 -6.38 9.90 -29.80
CA GLY A 444 -5.57 10.61 -30.79
C GLY A 444 -5.71 10.00 -32.19
N VAL A 445 -5.68 8.67 -32.30
CA VAL A 445 -5.87 7.94 -33.55
C VAL A 445 -7.26 8.22 -34.14
N THR A 446 -8.32 8.15 -33.32
CA THR A 446 -9.69 8.45 -33.82
C THR A 446 -9.80 9.87 -34.38
N LEU A 447 -9.18 10.86 -33.73
CA LEU A 447 -9.17 12.24 -34.23
C LEU A 447 -8.34 12.39 -35.51
N ALA A 448 -7.21 11.70 -35.62
CA ALA A 448 -6.37 11.72 -36.81
C ALA A 448 -7.05 11.04 -38.01
N GLU A 449 -7.76 9.93 -37.78
CA GLU A 449 -8.57 9.24 -38.79
C GLU A 449 -9.71 10.14 -39.30
N GLU A 450 -10.43 10.82 -38.40
CA GLU A 450 -11.47 11.78 -38.77
C GLU A 450 -10.90 12.95 -39.60
N ALA A 451 -9.74 13.49 -39.21
CA ALA A 451 -9.07 14.57 -39.92
C ALA A 451 -8.58 14.14 -41.32
N ALA A 452 -7.99 12.95 -41.43
CA ALA A 452 -7.55 12.36 -42.69
C ALA A 452 -8.74 12.09 -43.62
N ALA A 453 -9.83 11.52 -43.10
CA ALA A 453 -11.06 11.30 -43.85
C ALA A 453 -11.67 12.60 -44.36
N LYS A 454 -11.71 13.65 -43.52
CA LYS A 454 -12.19 14.98 -43.92
C LYS A 454 -11.30 15.61 -45.00
N ALA A 455 -9.97 15.59 -44.82
CA ALA A 455 -9.04 16.15 -45.79
C ALA A 455 -9.11 15.42 -47.15
N LYS A 456 -9.30 14.10 -47.13
CA LYS A 456 -9.53 13.30 -48.32
C LYS A 456 -10.85 13.65 -49.01
N ALA A 457 -11.94 13.77 -48.25
CA ALA A 457 -13.24 14.16 -48.80
C ALA A 457 -13.22 15.58 -49.42
N GLU A 458 -12.52 16.53 -48.80
CA GLU A 458 -12.34 17.89 -49.35
C GLU A 458 -11.53 17.87 -50.66
N LEU A 459 -10.50 17.02 -50.75
CA LEU A 459 -9.72 16.82 -51.97
C LEU A 459 -10.59 16.20 -53.08
N GLU A 460 -11.30 15.12 -52.80
CA GLU A 460 -12.18 14.43 -53.76
C GLU A 460 -13.31 15.35 -54.24
N ALA A 461 -13.91 16.15 -53.36
CA ALA A 461 -14.91 17.14 -53.74
C ALA A 461 -14.33 18.25 -54.63
N ALA A 462 -13.07 18.65 -54.42
CA ALA A 462 -12.39 19.60 -55.28
C ALA A 462 -12.02 19.00 -56.65
N GLU A 463 -11.60 17.74 -56.70
CA GLU A 463 -11.31 16.99 -57.92
C GLU A 463 -12.59 16.73 -58.74
N SER A 464 -13.71 16.38 -58.09
CA SER A 464 -15.00 16.17 -58.76
C SER A 464 -15.53 17.46 -59.40
N LYS A 465 -15.39 18.62 -58.74
CA LYS A 465 -15.75 19.94 -59.31
C LYS A 465 -14.90 20.33 -60.53
N LEU A 466 -13.70 19.76 -60.70
CA LEU A 466 -12.90 19.91 -61.91
C LEU A 466 -13.37 18.97 -63.04
N SER A 467 -14.02 17.86 -62.71
CA SER A 467 -14.50 16.85 -63.68
C SER A 467 -15.90 17.10 -64.26
N LEU A 468 -16.72 17.95 -63.62
CA LEU A 468 -18.11 18.24 -64.01
C LEU A 468 -18.30 19.71 -64.40
N VAL A 469 -17.98 20.07 -65.66
CA VAL A 469 -18.54 21.23 -66.39
C VAL A 469 -18.65 20.86 -67.88
N ASP A 470 -19.81 21.14 -68.49
CA ASP A 470 -20.28 20.79 -69.85
C ASP A 470 -19.23 20.81 -71.00
N GLY A 471 -18.48 19.73 -71.19
CA GLY A 471 -17.84 19.39 -72.47
C GLY A 471 -16.75 20.34 -73.03
N GLU A 472 -16.48 21.50 -72.42
CA GLU A 472 -15.42 22.43 -72.81
C GLU A 472 -14.49 22.83 -71.65
N PRO A 473 -13.18 23.03 -71.90
CA PRO A 473 -12.19 23.26 -70.87
C PRO A 473 -12.27 24.70 -70.33
N VAL A 474 -12.88 24.87 -69.15
CA VAL A 474 -12.84 26.15 -68.44
C VAL A 474 -11.46 26.36 -67.82
N LEU A 475 -10.88 27.54 -68.09
CA LEU A 475 -9.68 28.05 -67.45
C LEU A 475 -9.86 28.14 -65.92
N GLY A 476 -9.24 27.21 -65.21
CA GLY A 476 -8.50 27.50 -63.98
C GLY A 476 -9.27 27.51 -62.67
N GLY A 477 -9.74 26.34 -62.22
CA GLY A 477 -9.68 26.09 -60.77
C GLY A 477 -8.22 26.19 -60.34
N ASN A 478 -7.88 27.15 -59.46
CA ASN A 478 -6.50 27.53 -59.15
C ASN A 478 -5.63 26.28 -58.84
N PRO A 479 -4.65 25.90 -59.70
CA PRO A 479 -3.82 24.71 -59.51
C PRO A 479 -3.10 24.70 -58.17
N ALA A 480 -2.80 25.90 -57.64
CA ALA A 480 -2.21 26.06 -56.32
C ALA A 480 -3.16 25.60 -55.20
N ARG A 481 -4.48 25.74 -55.36
CA ARG A 481 -5.47 25.28 -54.37
C ARG A 481 -5.58 23.76 -54.36
N LEU A 482 -5.60 23.12 -55.53
CA LEU A 482 -5.63 21.65 -55.62
C LEU A 482 -4.34 21.04 -55.07
N SER A 483 -3.18 21.61 -55.43
CA SER A 483 -1.88 21.19 -54.89
C SER A 483 -1.82 21.34 -53.36
N ARG A 484 -2.36 22.44 -52.81
CA ARG A 484 -2.48 22.61 -51.34
C ARG A 484 -3.38 21.56 -50.68
N LEU A 485 -4.52 21.22 -51.29
CA LEU A 485 -5.42 20.18 -50.76
C LEU A 485 -4.79 18.79 -50.82
N LYS A 486 -4.03 18.49 -51.89
CA LYS A 486 -3.25 17.25 -51.99
C LYS A 486 -2.22 17.14 -50.88
N LEU A 487 -1.42 18.20 -50.70
CA LEU A 487 -0.41 18.24 -49.63
C LEU A 487 -1.05 18.17 -48.24
N HIS A 488 -2.22 18.80 -48.03
CA HIS A 488 -2.96 18.71 -46.78
C HIS A 488 -3.49 17.29 -46.51
N ALA A 489 -4.08 16.63 -47.52
CA ALA A 489 -4.55 15.25 -47.41
C ALA A 489 -3.40 14.26 -47.18
N GLU A 490 -2.27 14.44 -47.86
CA GLU A 490 -1.06 13.64 -47.67
C GLU A 490 -0.49 13.84 -46.26
N LYS A 491 -0.41 15.08 -45.78
CA LYS A 491 0.04 15.39 -44.42
C LYS A 491 -0.88 14.76 -43.37
N ALA A 492 -2.20 14.91 -43.50
CA ALA A 492 -3.17 14.34 -42.57
C ALA A 492 -3.09 12.80 -42.55
N LYS A 493 -2.88 12.17 -43.71
CA LYS A 493 -2.66 10.71 -43.80
C LYS A 493 -1.36 10.28 -43.13
N ASN A 494 -0.28 11.05 -43.28
CA ASN A 494 0.99 10.75 -42.60
C ASN A 494 0.86 10.91 -41.07
N GLU A 495 0.10 11.90 -40.60
CA GLU A 495 -0.22 12.07 -39.17
C GLU A 495 -1.06 10.90 -38.63
N GLU A 496 -2.05 10.41 -39.40
CA GLU A 496 -2.82 9.20 -39.08
C GLU A 496 -1.91 7.97 -38.92
N ILE A 497 -1.03 7.73 -39.90
CA ILE A 497 -0.08 6.60 -39.88
C ILE A 497 0.85 6.71 -38.66
N SER A 498 1.43 7.89 -38.41
CA SER A 498 2.32 8.10 -37.26
C SER A 498 1.61 7.90 -35.92
N ALA A 499 0.34 8.31 -35.81
CA ALA A 499 -0.47 8.05 -34.62
C ALA A 499 -0.73 6.55 -34.41
N LYS A 500 -1.00 5.80 -35.49
CA LYS A 500 -1.18 4.33 -35.45
C LYS A 500 0.10 3.61 -35.05
N GLU A 501 1.25 3.97 -35.63
CA GLU A 501 2.55 3.39 -35.28
C GLU A 501 2.91 3.65 -33.80
N SER A 502 2.60 4.86 -33.31
CA SER A 502 2.82 5.21 -31.89
C SER A 502 1.94 4.38 -30.95
N LEU A 503 0.68 4.15 -31.32
CA LEU A 503 -0.22 3.29 -30.58
C LEU A 503 0.27 1.84 -30.58
N GLU A 504 0.64 1.29 -31.73
CA GLU A 504 1.14 -0.08 -31.87
C GLU A 504 2.41 -0.31 -31.04
N ALA A 505 3.37 0.62 -31.09
CA ALA A 505 4.59 0.55 -30.28
C ALA A 505 4.30 0.52 -28.77
N LYS A 506 3.29 1.27 -28.33
CA LYS A 506 2.87 1.31 -26.92
C LYS A 506 2.08 0.07 -26.52
N GLU A 507 1.23 -0.46 -27.39
CA GLU A 507 0.54 -1.74 -27.18
C GLU A 507 1.54 -2.91 -27.07
N ALA A 508 2.61 -2.92 -27.88
CA ALA A 508 3.69 -3.90 -27.77
C ALA A 508 4.52 -3.77 -26.47
N LEU A 509 4.68 -2.56 -25.94
CA LEU A 509 5.30 -2.35 -24.62
C LEU A 509 4.38 -2.81 -23.48
N PHE A 510 3.08 -2.60 -23.63
CA PHE A 510 2.07 -3.06 -22.68
C PHE A 510 1.97 -4.58 -22.64
N ALA A 511 1.93 -5.25 -23.80
CA ALA A 511 1.90 -6.71 -23.88
C ALA A 511 3.10 -7.35 -23.14
N ARG A 512 4.32 -6.85 -23.40
CA ARG A 512 5.52 -7.29 -22.68
C ARG A 512 5.44 -7.05 -21.17
N ALA A 513 4.90 -5.90 -20.76
CA ALA A 513 4.73 -5.61 -19.34
C ALA A 513 3.71 -6.56 -18.66
N VAL A 514 2.65 -6.95 -19.37
CA VAL A 514 1.66 -7.93 -18.88
C VAL A 514 2.30 -9.32 -18.70
N GLU A 515 3.14 -9.76 -19.64
CA GLU A 515 3.89 -11.02 -19.52
C GLU A 515 4.89 -10.98 -18.35
N GLU A 516 5.62 -9.87 -18.16
CA GLU A 516 6.51 -9.66 -17.02
C GLU A 516 5.73 -9.72 -15.68
N ASN A 517 4.53 -9.13 -15.64
CA ASN A 517 3.65 -9.17 -14.46
C ASN A 517 3.15 -10.57 -14.14
N GLU A 518 2.75 -11.33 -15.15
CA GLU A 518 2.31 -12.71 -14.99
C GLU A 518 3.40 -13.55 -14.32
N ALA A 519 4.62 -13.50 -14.86
CA ALA A 519 5.77 -14.19 -14.30
C ALA A 519 6.07 -13.75 -12.86
N LEU A 520 5.94 -12.45 -12.57
CA LEU A 520 6.13 -11.89 -11.24
C LEU A 520 5.10 -12.42 -10.24
N TYR A 521 3.80 -12.38 -10.56
CA TYR A 521 2.75 -12.85 -9.65
C TYR A 521 2.81 -14.36 -9.44
N LEU A 522 3.05 -15.15 -10.50
CA LEU A 522 3.23 -16.60 -10.35
C LEU A 522 4.42 -16.92 -9.43
N SER A 523 5.55 -16.25 -9.63
CA SER A 523 6.72 -16.39 -8.76
C SER A 523 6.39 -15.98 -7.31
N LEU A 524 5.72 -14.85 -7.11
CA LEU A 524 5.34 -14.34 -5.79
C LEU A 524 4.45 -15.33 -5.03
N TYR A 525 3.35 -15.78 -5.63
CA TYR A 525 2.43 -16.69 -4.97
C TYR A 525 3.01 -18.10 -4.79
N ARG A 526 3.87 -18.56 -5.71
CA ARG A 526 4.60 -19.83 -5.54
C ARG A 526 5.54 -19.77 -4.35
N ASN A 527 6.31 -18.69 -4.21
CA ASN A 527 7.19 -18.52 -3.04
C ASN A 527 6.39 -18.44 -1.74
N PHE A 528 5.28 -17.69 -1.70
CA PHE A 528 4.38 -17.69 -0.54
C PHE A 528 3.86 -19.09 -0.21
N SER A 529 3.40 -19.83 -1.21
CA SER A 529 2.89 -21.20 -1.04
C SER A 529 3.95 -22.09 -0.41
N ASN A 530 5.17 -22.09 -0.96
CA ASN A 530 6.26 -22.92 -0.47
C ASN A 530 6.57 -22.65 1.01
N VAL A 531 6.81 -21.39 1.39
CA VAL A 531 7.18 -21.06 2.77
C VAL A 531 6.04 -21.27 3.76
N LEU A 532 4.78 -21.12 3.32
CA LEU A 532 3.62 -21.35 4.15
C LEU A 532 3.35 -22.85 4.33
N MET A 533 3.50 -23.67 3.30
CA MET A 533 3.29 -25.13 3.42
C MET A 533 4.32 -25.78 4.36
N GLU A 534 5.54 -25.26 4.46
CA GLU A 534 6.54 -25.75 5.40
C GLU A 534 6.22 -25.41 6.87
N ARG A 535 5.47 -24.34 7.11
CA ARG A 535 5.26 -23.78 8.46
C ARG A 535 3.84 -23.90 8.98
N LEU A 536 2.82 -23.95 8.12
CA LEU A 536 1.45 -24.13 8.57
C LEU A 536 1.26 -25.51 9.19
N PRO A 537 0.52 -25.63 10.30
CA PRO A 537 0.12 -26.92 10.85
C PRO A 537 -0.79 -27.66 9.86
N ASP A 538 -0.89 -28.99 10.00
CA ASP A 538 -1.77 -29.79 9.14
C ASP A 538 -3.18 -29.21 9.07
N ALA A 539 -3.77 -29.19 7.87
CA ALA A 539 -5.09 -28.63 7.62
C ALA A 539 -6.21 -29.28 8.46
N SER A 540 -5.99 -30.50 8.96
CA SER A 540 -6.88 -31.22 9.88
C SER A 540 -6.81 -30.71 11.32
N ARG A 541 -5.74 -30.01 11.71
CA ARG A 541 -5.48 -29.49 13.06
C ARG A 541 -5.84 -28.01 13.22
N ALA A 542 -5.67 -27.19 12.18
CA ALA A 542 -6.07 -25.79 12.19
C ALA A 542 -6.63 -25.35 10.83
N GLY A 543 -7.95 -25.51 10.65
CA GLY A 543 -8.65 -25.15 9.42
C GLY A 543 -9.00 -23.66 9.33
N THR A 544 -8.96 -22.93 10.45
CA THR A 544 -9.30 -21.51 10.53
C THR A 544 -8.20 -20.67 11.18
N LEU A 545 -8.25 -19.34 10.94
CA LEU A 545 -7.36 -18.39 11.61
C LEU A 545 -7.57 -18.37 13.13
N GLN A 546 -8.76 -18.74 13.61
CA GLN A 546 -9.06 -18.80 15.04
C GLN A 546 -8.40 -20.02 15.67
N ASP A 547 -8.42 -21.16 14.98
CA ASP A 547 -7.71 -22.38 15.39
C ASP A 547 -6.20 -22.14 15.45
N LEU A 548 -5.64 -21.44 14.46
CA LEU A 548 -4.22 -21.02 14.50
C LEU A 548 -3.89 -20.19 15.74
N LYS A 549 -4.77 -19.25 16.12
CA LYS A 549 -4.59 -18.42 17.32
C LYS A 549 -4.72 -19.25 18.62
N SER A 550 -5.42 -20.38 18.62
CA SER A 550 -5.62 -21.23 19.80
C SER A 550 -4.66 -22.41 19.92
N THR A 551 -3.94 -22.79 18.86
CA THR A 551 -3.03 -23.96 18.82
C THR A 551 -2.05 -24.03 20.00
N HIS A 552 -1.53 -22.88 20.45
CA HIS A 552 -0.57 -22.82 21.56
C HIS A 552 -1.25 -22.83 22.95
N ALA A 553 -2.53 -22.43 23.04
CA ALA A 553 -3.29 -22.47 24.29
C ALA A 553 -3.61 -23.92 24.71
N ASP A 554 -3.90 -24.80 23.73
CA ASP A 554 -4.16 -26.22 24.00
C ASP A 554 -2.90 -26.98 24.41
N ALA A 555 -1.71 -26.61 23.91
CA ALA A 555 -0.44 -27.25 24.30
C ALA A 555 -0.06 -26.97 25.77
N MET A 556 -0.43 -25.81 26.31
CA MET A 556 -0.19 -25.42 27.71
C MET A 556 -1.28 -25.95 28.67
N ALA A 557 -2.45 -26.34 28.17
CA ALA A 557 -3.54 -26.88 28.98
C ALA A 557 -3.34 -28.36 29.35
N VAL A 558 -2.47 -29.09 28.63
CA VAL A 558 -2.22 -30.53 28.86
C VAL A 558 -1.32 -30.80 30.08
N ASP A 559 -0.58 -29.79 30.58
CA ASP A 559 0.38 -29.93 31.70
C ASP A 559 -0.17 -29.49 33.07
N LEU A 560 -1.48 -29.26 33.20
CA LEU A 560 -2.11 -28.87 34.48
C LEU A 560 -3.28 -29.81 34.86
N GLU A 561 -2.97 -31.08 35.14
CA GLU A 561 -3.86 -31.95 35.92
C GLU A 561 -3.17 -32.43 37.21
N GLU A 562 -3.42 -31.73 38.31
CA GLU A 562 -3.56 -32.36 39.64
C GLU A 562 -4.50 -31.52 40.52
N PRO A 563 -5.51 -32.11 41.20
CA PRO A 563 -6.55 -31.36 41.90
C PRO A 563 -6.19 -31.17 43.38
N SER A 564 -6.22 -29.93 43.88
CA SER A 564 -6.19 -29.66 45.32
C SER A 564 -7.57 -29.23 45.81
N ALA A 565 -8.26 -30.17 46.46
CA ALA A 565 -9.41 -29.90 47.29
C ALA A 565 -8.97 -29.23 48.61
N MET A 566 -9.64 -28.14 49.01
CA MET A 566 -10.16 -27.97 50.37
C MET A 566 -11.00 -26.69 50.51
N GLU A 567 -11.87 -26.74 51.51
CA GLU A 567 -13.14 -26.06 51.69
C GLU A 567 -13.07 -24.99 52.81
N LEU A 568 -13.98 -24.00 52.74
CA LEU A 568 -14.64 -23.24 53.83
C LEU A 568 -14.08 -21.89 54.38
N ASP A 569 -14.85 -20.84 54.07
CA ASP A 569 -15.48 -19.77 54.89
C ASP A 569 -14.69 -18.87 55.87
N ASN A 570 -14.79 -17.54 55.66
CA ASN A 570 -15.59 -16.65 56.54
C ASN A 570 -15.67 -15.18 56.06
N GLU A 571 -16.84 -14.58 56.29
CA GLU A 571 -17.23 -13.17 56.08
C GLU A 571 -16.64 -12.19 57.12
N ASP A 572 -16.33 -10.93 56.73
CA ASP A 572 -16.95 -9.69 57.31
C ASP A 572 -16.25 -8.34 56.93
N GLY A 573 -17.08 -7.32 56.60
CA GLY A 573 -17.02 -5.94 57.12
C GLY A 573 -15.90 -4.91 56.78
N ARG A 574 -16.16 -4.06 55.75
CA ARG A 574 -15.60 -2.73 55.33
C ARG A 574 -14.99 -1.74 56.40
N PRO A 575 -14.45 -0.54 56.02
CA PRO A 575 -13.36 -0.17 55.08
C PRO A 575 -12.38 0.90 55.65
N LYS A 576 -11.12 1.01 55.15
CA LYS A 576 -10.37 2.30 54.91
C LYS A 576 -8.89 2.11 54.53
N LYS A 577 -8.55 2.69 53.37
CA LYS A 577 -7.30 3.36 52.92
C LYS A 577 -5.95 2.61 52.87
N SER A 578 -5.28 2.89 51.75
CA SER A 578 -3.86 2.70 51.34
C SER A 578 -3.40 1.31 50.89
N GLN A 579 -3.17 1.19 49.57
CA GLN A 579 -2.22 0.31 48.82
C GLN A 579 -2.49 0.63 47.33
N SER A 580 -1.60 1.19 46.49
CA SER A 580 -0.28 0.74 46.00
C SER A 580 -0.23 -0.75 45.62
N ASN A 581 -0.29 -0.96 44.30
CA ASN A 581 0.03 -2.17 43.51
C ASN A 581 -0.78 -3.46 43.73
N GLY A 582 -1.30 -3.98 42.62
CA GLY A 582 -1.52 -5.42 42.45
C GLY A 582 -2.63 -5.80 41.48
N GLY A 583 -2.26 -6.20 40.25
CA GLY A 583 -2.97 -7.26 39.53
C GLY A 583 -4.06 -6.87 38.53
N SER A 584 -3.73 -6.08 37.50
CA SER A 584 -4.30 -6.41 36.19
C SER A 584 -3.54 -7.65 35.73
N SER A 585 -4.21 -8.79 35.64
CA SER A 585 -3.73 -9.99 34.94
C SER A 585 -2.91 -9.57 33.73
N GLY A 586 -1.60 -9.86 33.74
CA GLY A 586 -0.72 -9.57 32.62
C GLY A 586 -1.37 -10.11 31.36
N ASN A 587 -1.50 -9.26 30.36
CA ASN A 587 -2.03 -9.65 29.07
C ASN A 587 -0.96 -10.51 28.40
N VAL A 588 -0.80 -11.75 28.87
CA VAL A 588 0.21 -12.67 28.36
C VAL A 588 -0.18 -12.93 26.92
N TYR A 589 0.65 -12.44 26.01
CA TYR A 589 0.47 -12.70 24.59
C TYR A 589 0.78 -14.18 24.37
N ASN A 590 -0.28 -14.98 24.24
CA ASN A 590 -0.20 -16.46 24.29
C ASN A 590 0.05 -17.12 22.92
N ILE A 591 0.32 -16.34 21.87
CA ILE A 591 0.55 -16.88 20.52
C ILE A 591 2.06 -17.11 20.35
N GLY A 592 2.44 -18.34 20.03
CA GLY A 592 3.82 -18.71 19.73
C GLY A 592 4.37 -18.00 18.48
N GLU A 593 5.70 -17.98 18.37
CA GLU A 593 6.40 -17.29 17.26
C GLU A 593 5.99 -17.83 15.90
N LYS A 594 5.91 -19.17 15.78
CA LYS A 594 5.56 -19.85 14.53
C LYS A 594 4.14 -19.52 14.08
N GLU A 595 3.18 -19.53 15.01
CA GLU A 595 1.79 -19.16 14.72
C GLU A 595 1.70 -17.69 14.31
N GLN A 596 2.39 -16.79 15.02
CA GLN A 596 2.40 -15.37 14.69
C GLN A 596 3.10 -15.11 13.34
N TRP A 597 4.14 -15.88 13.01
CA TRP A 597 4.76 -15.90 11.68
C TRP A 597 3.75 -16.22 10.59
N CYS A 598 2.96 -17.29 10.78
CA CYS A 598 1.92 -17.68 9.83
C CYS A 598 0.84 -16.60 9.71
N LEU A 599 0.37 -16.04 10.82
CA LEU A 599 -0.65 -14.98 10.84
C LEU A 599 -0.17 -13.72 10.11
N SER A 600 1.06 -13.27 10.38
CA SER A 600 1.66 -12.11 9.70
C SER A 600 1.79 -12.37 8.20
N THR A 601 2.35 -13.51 7.80
CA THR A 601 2.58 -13.86 6.39
C THR A 601 1.27 -14.00 5.61
N LEU A 602 0.25 -14.68 6.17
CA LEU A 602 -1.09 -14.75 5.58
C LEU A 602 -1.74 -13.36 5.49
N GLY A 603 -1.48 -12.48 6.47
CA GLY A 603 -1.87 -11.08 6.44
C GLY A 603 -1.28 -10.34 5.23
N TYR A 604 0.00 -10.54 4.95
CA TYR A 604 0.65 -9.99 3.76
C TYR A 604 0.12 -10.60 2.46
N VAL A 605 -0.11 -11.92 2.38
CA VAL A 605 -0.74 -12.56 1.21
C VAL A 605 -2.08 -11.90 0.89
N LYS A 606 -2.93 -11.72 1.91
CA LYS A 606 -4.23 -11.07 1.78
C LYS A 606 -4.09 -9.61 1.34
N ALA A 607 -3.10 -8.89 1.86
CA ALA A 607 -2.80 -7.50 1.50
C ALA A 607 -2.37 -7.36 0.04
N PHE A 608 -1.37 -8.14 -0.41
CA PHE A 608 -0.91 -8.14 -1.80
C PHE A 608 -2.04 -8.52 -2.77
N SER A 609 -2.82 -9.55 -2.41
CA SER A 609 -3.96 -9.99 -3.22
C SER A 609 -4.99 -8.87 -3.41
N ARG A 610 -5.26 -8.10 -2.35
CA ARG A 610 -6.22 -7.00 -2.36
C ARG A 610 -5.70 -5.76 -3.09
N GLN A 611 -4.48 -5.34 -2.78
CA GLN A 611 -3.88 -4.10 -3.30
C GLN A 611 -3.67 -4.17 -4.81
N TYR A 612 -3.34 -5.35 -5.33
CA TYR A 612 -3.02 -5.55 -6.75
C TYR A 612 -4.08 -6.37 -7.49
N ALA A 613 -5.31 -6.47 -6.93
CA ALA A 613 -6.38 -7.33 -7.45
C ALA A 613 -6.65 -7.13 -8.95
N SER A 614 -6.66 -5.88 -9.44
CA SER A 614 -6.89 -5.55 -10.86
C SER A 614 -5.88 -6.18 -11.81
N GLU A 615 -4.65 -6.42 -11.36
CA GLU A 615 -3.60 -7.05 -12.17
C GLU A 615 -3.42 -8.54 -11.84
N ILE A 616 -4.07 -9.04 -10.78
CA ILE A 616 -4.06 -10.48 -10.44
C ILE A 616 -5.21 -11.21 -11.15
N TRP A 617 -6.40 -10.61 -11.20
CA TRP A 617 -7.58 -11.20 -11.85
C TRP A 617 -7.34 -11.71 -13.28
N PRO A 618 -6.58 -11.02 -14.16
CA PRO A 618 -6.26 -11.53 -15.49
C PRO A 618 -5.50 -12.86 -15.51
N HIS A 619 -4.78 -13.19 -14.44
CA HIS A 619 -3.94 -14.39 -14.35
C HIS A 619 -4.53 -15.46 -13.41
N MET A 620 -5.78 -15.28 -12.97
CA MET A 620 -6.40 -16.13 -11.93
C MET A 620 -6.53 -17.60 -12.37
N GLU A 621 -6.85 -17.86 -13.64
CA GLU A 621 -6.95 -19.23 -14.15
C GLU A 621 -5.61 -19.98 -14.03
N LYS A 622 -4.52 -19.31 -14.39
CA LYS A 622 -3.17 -19.86 -14.30
C LYS A 622 -2.71 -20.01 -12.84
N LEU A 623 -3.06 -19.06 -11.98
CA LEU A 623 -2.79 -19.15 -10.54
C LEU A 623 -3.54 -20.32 -9.88
N ASP A 624 -4.83 -20.54 -10.21
CA ASP A 624 -5.59 -21.70 -9.72
C ASP A 624 -4.99 -23.02 -10.23
N ALA A 625 -4.52 -23.06 -11.48
CA ALA A 625 -3.92 -24.26 -12.05
C ALA A 625 -2.52 -24.58 -11.50
N GLU A 626 -1.66 -23.58 -11.29
CA GLU A 626 -0.23 -23.80 -10.95
C GLU A 626 0.13 -23.61 -9.47
N VAL A 627 -0.68 -22.87 -8.71
CA VAL A 627 -0.30 -22.43 -7.35
C VAL A 627 -1.40 -22.65 -6.30
N LEU A 628 -2.66 -22.45 -6.67
CA LEU A 628 -3.81 -22.55 -5.77
C LEU A 628 -4.66 -23.79 -6.08
N SER A 629 -3.99 -24.92 -6.37
CA SER A 629 -4.62 -26.20 -6.62
C SER A 629 -5.28 -26.76 -5.35
N GLU A 630 -5.95 -27.91 -5.48
CA GLU A 630 -6.59 -28.59 -4.33
C GLU A 630 -5.59 -29.05 -3.26
N ASP A 631 -4.34 -29.32 -3.67
CA ASP A 631 -3.26 -29.72 -2.77
C ASP A 631 -2.70 -28.56 -1.94
N THR A 632 -3.05 -27.31 -2.29
CA THR A 632 -2.56 -26.11 -1.62
C THR A 632 -3.26 -25.91 -0.28
N HIS A 633 -2.49 -25.52 0.75
CA HIS A 633 -3.03 -25.34 2.10
C HIS A 633 -4.27 -24.42 2.14
N PRO A 634 -5.40 -24.84 2.76
CA PRO A 634 -6.66 -24.11 2.73
C PRO A 634 -6.58 -22.66 3.24
N LEU A 635 -5.79 -22.42 4.30
CA LEU A 635 -5.59 -21.08 4.86
C LEU A 635 -4.88 -20.12 3.89
N PHE A 636 -3.91 -20.59 3.12
CA PHE A 636 -3.24 -19.77 2.11
C PHE A 636 -4.22 -19.43 0.98
N ARG A 637 -4.94 -20.42 0.45
CA ARG A 637 -6.00 -20.22 -0.55
C ARG A 637 -7.07 -19.22 -0.06
N ARG A 638 -7.51 -19.37 1.20
CA ARG A 638 -8.45 -18.46 1.86
C ARG A 638 -7.91 -17.04 1.99
N ALA A 639 -6.63 -16.86 2.30
CA ALA A 639 -6.01 -15.54 2.38
C ALA A 639 -6.02 -14.83 1.01
N VAL A 640 -5.65 -15.54 -0.07
CA VAL A 640 -5.69 -15.01 -1.44
C VAL A 640 -7.12 -14.65 -1.83
N TYR A 641 -8.06 -15.59 -1.70
CA TYR A 641 -9.46 -15.38 -2.10
C TYR A 641 -10.16 -14.31 -1.26
N SER A 642 -9.84 -14.21 0.03
CA SER A 642 -10.33 -13.12 0.89
C SER A 642 -9.80 -11.76 0.44
N GLY A 643 -8.53 -11.67 0.05
CA GLY A 643 -7.95 -10.45 -0.53
C GLY A 643 -8.64 -10.03 -1.83
N LEU A 644 -8.92 -11.00 -2.70
CA LEU A 644 -9.65 -10.82 -3.97
C LEU A 644 -11.17 -10.70 -3.82
N ARG A 645 -11.71 -10.89 -2.61
CA ARG A 645 -13.17 -10.94 -2.33
C ARG A 645 -13.93 -11.99 -3.13
N ARG A 646 -13.22 -13.05 -3.52
CA ARG A 646 -13.77 -14.24 -4.16
C ARG A 646 -14.40 -15.14 -3.07
N PRO A 647 -15.65 -15.58 -3.25
CA PRO A 647 -16.24 -16.59 -2.37
C PRO A 647 -15.41 -17.88 -2.42
N ILE A 648 -15.24 -18.52 -1.26
CA ILE A 648 -14.72 -19.88 -1.19
C ILE A 648 -15.96 -20.78 -1.31
N ASN A 649 -16.08 -21.49 -2.43
CA ASN A 649 -17.09 -22.54 -2.57
C ASN A 649 -16.65 -23.80 -1.82
#